data_AF-A0A959BF74-F1
#
_entry.id   AF-A0A959BF74-F1
#
_cell.length_a   1.000
_cell.length_b   1.000
_cell.length_c   1.000
_cell.angle_alpha   90.00
_cell.angle_beta   90.00
_cell.angle_gamma   90.00
#
_symmetry.space_group_name_H-M   'P 1'
#
loop_
_entity.id
_entity.type
_entity.pdbx_description
1 polymer ?
#
loop_
_entity_poly.entity_id
_entity_poly.type
_entity_poly.pdbx_seq_one_letter_code
_entity_poly.pdbx_strand_id
1 'polypeptide(L)'
;MDCDDNDPGITTQPGDACNDGNNTTVNDVIDANCNCAGTPTACTGIGDADGDGVCADVDCDDNDPEITTQPGDTCNDGDNTTVNDTIDANCNCAGTPTACTGIGDADGDGICADVDCNDLNPNITSQPGDACNDGNPNTINDLIDANCNCVGTVVPCPGIGDADGDGVCADVDCDDNDPNITAQPGEACNDGDPNTVGETIQADCSCGGGSAGIAPSLTCSRINNVRDDAEEQPSGQIRLASNDLELANDPNTGDQVIGMRFGGLNIPQGAYIVSARLQFTVENTNDLSPANLTIYGEASNDGGRFSGASHNISSRPRTDASANWMPSEWTSNHEAGFAQQSPDLSPIIQEIVSRNGFSTNSRIVLIIEGSGRRSAESFEGYASRAPQLCVEYLTTPPNVDCPALSGNYGATCDDGNPNTYNDQIDSNCNCTGTPTPCPGIGDADGDGICADTDCDDNDPNITYQPGDTCDDGDPNTVGETIQADCSCGGGAASPTLSCVQVNHSSDDAEEWPNGQIDLTSTDLELALDFNHGSQVAGMRFNGLNIPQGSRILKARIQFTVDDTQNEDLCNLRIYGEASDHASSFADINQNISSRPPTHALVEWAPSGWSPVGSAGFAQQSPDLSPILQEIVNRSGYSSASSIAIMIDGVGRRSAESFDGSASKAAELCVEYLSPTGARPATGTTSIVLGGPEGQPTNQPVSAMPDQQVLGPLSVAPNPATDWLALTFSSAIEGPGRVQAINMNGEIILVEEQEIRKGENEIRLEGISLPNGIYILQLVSGRSVQSVKFIVMSE
;
A
#
# COMPACT_ATOMS: atom_id res chain seq x y z
N MET A 1 80.73 -13.30 -35.39
CA MET A 1 81.63 -13.77 -34.33
C MET A 1 81.06 -15.13 -34.00
N ASP A 2 81.82 -16.19 -34.29
CA ASP A 2 81.38 -17.55 -34.00
C ASP A 2 81.71 -17.80 -32.53
N CYS A 3 80.71 -18.22 -31.75
CA CYS A 3 80.88 -18.45 -30.32
C CYS A 3 81.39 -19.87 -30.02
N ASP A 4 81.54 -20.73 -31.04
CA ASP A 4 82.17 -22.05 -30.94
C ASP A 4 83.12 -22.33 -32.12
N ASP A 5 84.41 -22.03 -31.93
CA ASP A 5 85.46 -22.26 -32.93
C ASP A 5 85.78 -23.76 -33.19
N ASN A 6 85.13 -24.72 -32.50
CA ASN A 6 85.50 -26.15 -32.54
C ASN A 6 84.49 -27.10 -33.23
N ASP A 7 83.30 -26.66 -33.65
CA ASP A 7 82.35 -27.50 -34.38
C ASP A 7 81.69 -26.78 -35.57
N PRO A 8 82.11 -27.04 -36.82
CA PRO A 8 81.56 -26.38 -38.00
C PRO A 8 80.11 -26.79 -38.36
N GLY A 9 79.47 -27.63 -37.54
CA GLY A 9 78.07 -28.04 -37.71
C GLY A 9 77.04 -27.23 -36.90
N ILE A 10 77.45 -26.38 -35.96
CA ILE A 10 76.55 -25.64 -35.06
C ILE A 10 76.69 -24.14 -35.34
N THR A 11 75.61 -23.48 -35.73
CA THR A 11 75.59 -22.02 -35.78
C THR A 11 75.44 -21.51 -34.35
N THR A 12 76.47 -20.85 -33.81
CA THR A 12 76.41 -20.14 -32.52
C THR A 12 76.74 -18.67 -32.74
N GLN A 13 75.78 -17.93 -33.26
CA GLN A 13 75.85 -16.48 -33.38
C GLN A 13 75.05 -15.83 -32.24
N PRO A 14 75.44 -14.60 -31.82
CA PRO A 14 74.61 -13.82 -30.92
C PRO A 14 73.16 -13.72 -31.45
N GLY A 15 72.19 -14.12 -30.63
CA GLY A 15 70.78 -14.25 -30.98
C GLY A 15 70.28 -15.67 -31.24
N ASP A 16 71.16 -16.67 -31.33
CA ASP A 16 70.75 -18.08 -31.39
C ASP A 16 70.21 -18.53 -30.02
N ALA A 17 69.21 -19.41 -30.04
CA ALA A 17 68.62 -19.99 -28.83
C ALA A 17 69.64 -20.87 -28.10
N CYS A 18 69.67 -20.76 -26.78
CA CYS A 18 70.51 -21.58 -25.90
C CYS A 18 69.71 -21.95 -24.64
N ASN A 19 70.35 -22.56 -23.63
CA ASN A 19 69.78 -22.78 -22.31
C ASN A 19 70.85 -22.47 -21.27
N ASP A 20 70.62 -21.51 -20.39
CA ASP A 20 71.60 -21.05 -19.38
C ASP A 20 71.50 -21.83 -18.05
N GLY A 21 70.54 -22.76 -17.97
CA GLY A 21 70.27 -23.61 -16.82
C GLY A 21 69.63 -22.88 -15.64
N ASN A 22 69.20 -21.63 -15.81
CA ASN A 22 68.58 -20.82 -14.78
C ASN A 22 67.05 -20.75 -14.98
N ASN A 23 66.30 -21.47 -14.15
CA ASN A 23 64.83 -21.51 -14.18
C ASN A 23 64.13 -20.20 -13.79
N THR A 24 64.89 -19.14 -13.48
CA THR A 24 64.35 -17.79 -13.25
C THR A 24 64.42 -16.92 -14.52
N THR A 25 64.87 -17.48 -15.63
CA THR A 25 65.00 -16.83 -16.94
C THR A 25 64.36 -17.67 -18.03
N VAL A 26 63.72 -17.02 -19.00
CA VAL A 26 63.09 -17.61 -20.19
C VAL A 26 63.63 -16.95 -21.46
N ASN A 27 63.45 -17.60 -22.61
CA ASN A 27 63.93 -17.13 -23.92
C ASN A 27 65.44 -16.92 -23.96
N ASP A 28 66.20 -17.90 -23.46
CA ASP A 28 67.66 -17.81 -23.40
C ASP A 28 68.27 -17.72 -24.80
N VAL A 29 69.07 -16.68 -25.00
CA VAL A 29 69.78 -16.43 -26.25
C VAL A 29 71.25 -16.16 -25.98
N ILE A 30 72.09 -16.52 -26.94
CA ILE A 30 73.52 -16.23 -26.89
C ILE A 30 73.69 -14.71 -27.01
N ASP A 31 74.30 -14.07 -26.01
CA ASP A 31 74.54 -12.63 -25.99
C ASP A 31 75.74 -12.22 -26.88
N ALA A 32 75.98 -10.91 -27.00
CA ALA A 32 77.08 -10.38 -27.81
C ALA A 32 78.49 -10.75 -27.29
N ASN A 33 78.59 -11.31 -26.07
CA ASN A 33 79.80 -11.77 -25.43
C ASN A 33 79.90 -13.31 -25.39
N CYS A 34 79.02 -14.02 -26.11
CA CYS A 34 78.95 -15.48 -26.14
C CYS A 34 78.56 -16.14 -24.81
N ASN A 35 77.80 -15.46 -23.95
CA ASN A 35 77.15 -16.10 -22.79
C ASN A 35 75.71 -16.46 -23.16
N CYS A 36 75.22 -17.59 -22.65
CA CYS A 36 73.80 -17.87 -22.68
C CYS A 36 73.11 -17.13 -21.52
N ALA A 37 72.11 -16.31 -21.83
CA ALA A 37 71.34 -15.59 -20.81
C ALA A 37 69.90 -15.37 -21.29
N GLY A 38 68.93 -15.60 -20.41
CA GLY A 38 67.51 -15.32 -20.67
C GLY A 38 66.97 -14.03 -20.08
N THR A 39 65.71 -13.75 -20.42
CA THR A 39 64.89 -12.70 -19.82
C THR A 39 64.28 -13.17 -18.50
N PRO A 40 64.34 -12.40 -17.40
CA PRO A 40 63.75 -12.81 -16.12
C PRO A 40 62.26 -13.12 -16.23
N THR A 41 61.81 -14.24 -15.64
CA THR A 41 60.39 -14.62 -15.54
C THR A 41 59.64 -13.73 -14.54
N ALA A 42 58.30 -13.74 -14.59
CA ALA A 42 57.45 -13.07 -13.61
C ALA A 42 57.55 -13.71 -12.21
N CYS A 43 58.01 -14.96 -12.13
CA CYS A 43 58.19 -15.75 -10.91
C CYS A 43 59.47 -15.36 -10.17
N THR A 44 59.41 -14.21 -9.51
CA THR A 44 60.58 -13.61 -8.84
C THR A 44 61.11 -14.48 -7.69
N GLY A 45 62.25 -15.14 -7.92
CA GLY A 45 63.04 -15.84 -6.90
C GLY A 45 62.72 -17.33 -6.69
N ILE A 46 61.70 -17.86 -7.34
CA ILE A 46 61.25 -19.27 -7.21
C ILE A 46 61.34 -20.02 -8.55
N GLY A 47 61.23 -19.29 -9.68
CA GLY A 47 61.32 -19.86 -11.03
C GLY A 47 60.01 -20.48 -11.51
N ASP A 48 60.06 -20.98 -12.73
CA ASP A 48 59.02 -21.75 -13.45
C ASP A 48 59.80 -22.89 -14.09
N ALA A 49 59.73 -24.09 -13.49
CA ALA A 49 60.75 -25.12 -13.72
C ALA A 49 60.54 -25.91 -15.02
N ASP A 50 59.31 -25.99 -15.51
CA ASP A 50 58.98 -26.65 -16.78
C ASP A 50 58.59 -25.68 -17.91
N GLY A 51 58.40 -24.39 -17.59
CA GLY A 51 58.27 -23.30 -18.54
C GLY A 51 56.87 -23.09 -19.09
N ASP A 52 55.84 -23.52 -18.36
CA ASP A 52 54.43 -23.44 -18.76
C ASP A 52 53.77 -22.08 -18.44
N GLY A 53 54.43 -21.25 -17.63
CA GLY A 53 53.99 -19.92 -17.23
C GLY A 53 53.35 -19.83 -15.84
N VAL A 54 53.28 -20.93 -15.08
CA VAL A 54 52.85 -20.98 -13.67
C VAL A 54 54.09 -20.96 -12.76
N CYS A 55 54.00 -20.27 -11.61
CA CYS A 55 55.14 -20.20 -10.69
C CYS A 55 55.22 -21.47 -9.84
N ALA A 56 56.44 -21.98 -9.64
CA ALA A 56 56.75 -23.21 -8.91
C ALA A 56 56.12 -23.36 -7.51
N ASP A 57 55.69 -22.27 -6.87
CA ASP A 57 55.05 -22.28 -5.55
C ASP A 57 53.52 -22.46 -5.57
N VAL A 58 52.90 -22.29 -6.75
CA VAL A 58 51.45 -22.44 -6.96
C VAL A 58 51.12 -23.48 -8.04
N ASP A 59 52.13 -24.01 -8.72
CA ASP A 59 51.99 -25.09 -9.68
C ASP A 59 51.83 -26.45 -8.98
N CYS A 60 50.77 -27.16 -9.35
CA CYS A 60 50.50 -28.49 -8.83
C CYS A 60 51.42 -29.60 -9.37
N ASP A 61 52.10 -29.39 -10.50
CA ASP A 61 53.20 -30.26 -10.95
C ASP A 61 54.24 -29.47 -11.76
N ASP A 62 55.11 -28.75 -11.05
CA ASP A 62 56.25 -27.94 -11.54
C ASP A 62 57.37 -28.78 -12.24
N ASN A 63 57.05 -29.94 -12.80
CA ASN A 63 57.96 -30.73 -13.66
C ASN A 63 57.28 -31.23 -14.93
N ASP A 64 55.99 -30.94 -15.15
CA ASP A 64 55.21 -31.37 -16.29
C ASP A 64 54.50 -30.18 -16.97
N PRO A 65 55.05 -29.64 -18.06
CA PRO A 65 54.54 -28.44 -18.70
C PRO A 65 53.18 -28.64 -19.42
N GLU A 66 52.59 -29.83 -19.36
CA GLU A 66 51.20 -30.07 -19.77
C GLU A 66 50.19 -29.85 -18.61
N ILE A 67 50.64 -29.69 -17.37
CA ILE A 67 49.80 -29.53 -16.17
C ILE A 67 49.92 -28.10 -15.63
N THR A 68 49.13 -27.19 -16.21
CA THR A 68 49.14 -25.76 -15.83
C THR A 68 48.23 -25.41 -14.64
N THR A 69 47.86 -26.39 -13.82
CA THR A 69 46.79 -26.25 -12.81
C THR A 69 47.30 -25.68 -11.50
N GLN A 70 46.58 -24.69 -10.95
CA GLN A 70 46.89 -24.06 -9.66
C GLN A 70 45.70 -24.17 -8.68
N PRO A 71 45.93 -24.07 -7.35
CA PRO A 71 44.87 -23.99 -6.37
C PRO A 71 43.84 -22.90 -6.71
N GLY A 72 42.56 -23.27 -6.78
CA GLY A 72 41.44 -22.43 -7.18
C GLY A 72 40.94 -22.63 -8.63
N ASP A 73 41.68 -23.38 -9.46
CA ASP A 73 41.20 -23.75 -10.80
C ASP A 73 39.99 -24.69 -10.71
N THR A 74 39.08 -24.58 -11.68
CA THR A 74 37.96 -25.52 -11.81
C THR A 74 38.47 -26.88 -12.24
N CYS A 75 37.96 -27.93 -11.61
CA CYS A 75 38.28 -29.32 -11.95
C CYS A 75 37.01 -30.17 -11.91
N ASN A 76 37.15 -31.49 -12.09
CA ASN A 76 36.07 -32.45 -11.89
C ASN A 76 36.66 -33.66 -11.15
N ASP A 77 36.17 -33.94 -9.94
CA ASP A 77 36.69 -35.04 -9.11
C ASP A 77 35.99 -36.39 -9.39
N GLY A 78 34.99 -36.36 -10.26
CA GLY A 78 34.18 -37.51 -10.67
C GLY A 78 33.20 -37.96 -9.58
N ASP A 79 33.05 -37.22 -8.49
CA ASP A 79 32.07 -37.47 -7.44
C ASP A 79 30.78 -36.71 -7.74
N ASN A 80 29.76 -37.41 -8.21
CA ASN A 80 28.45 -36.85 -8.54
C ASN A 80 27.61 -36.45 -7.31
N THR A 81 28.18 -36.59 -6.10
CA THR A 81 27.60 -36.06 -4.86
C THR A 81 28.14 -34.67 -4.51
N THR A 82 29.08 -34.15 -5.31
CA THR A 82 29.65 -32.81 -5.16
C THR A 82 29.47 -31.97 -6.43
N VAL A 83 29.39 -30.64 -6.25
CA VAL A 83 29.31 -29.64 -7.31
C VAL A 83 30.29 -28.51 -7.05
N ASN A 84 30.63 -27.76 -8.09
CA ASN A 84 31.62 -26.67 -8.06
C ASN A 84 33.02 -27.15 -7.65
N ASP A 85 33.52 -28.22 -8.26
CA ASP A 85 34.82 -28.80 -7.91
C ASP A 85 35.96 -27.83 -8.25
N THR A 86 36.85 -27.63 -7.28
CA THR A 86 38.02 -26.77 -7.41
C THR A 86 39.26 -27.48 -6.91
N ILE A 87 40.41 -27.13 -7.48
CA ILE A 87 41.72 -27.60 -7.03
C ILE A 87 42.00 -26.97 -5.65
N ASP A 88 42.16 -27.78 -4.62
CA ASP A 88 42.45 -27.33 -3.26
C ASP A 88 43.92 -26.93 -3.07
N ALA A 89 44.26 -26.42 -1.88
CA ALA A 89 45.63 -26.00 -1.54
C ALA A 89 46.65 -27.14 -1.50
N ASN A 90 46.20 -28.39 -1.60
CA ASN A 90 47.02 -29.60 -1.67
C ASN A 90 46.97 -30.24 -3.06
N CYS A 91 46.46 -29.53 -4.07
CA CYS A 91 46.34 -29.99 -5.45
C CYS A 91 45.41 -31.21 -5.65
N ASN A 92 44.39 -31.35 -4.81
CA ASN A 92 43.31 -32.32 -5.02
C ASN A 92 42.10 -31.61 -5.62
N CYS A 93 41.41 -32.27 -6.54
CA CYS A 93 40.10 -31.82 -6.97
C CYS A 93 39.04 -32.21 -5.93
N ALA A 94 38.27 -31.24 -5.44
CA ALA A 94 37.18 -31.48 -4.50
C ALA A 94 36.04 -30.46 -4.67
N GLY A 95 34.79 -30.92 -4.58
CA GLY A 95 33.60 -30.07 -4.66
C GLY A 95 32.81 -29.88 -3.36
N THR A 96 31.73 -29.11 -3.48
CA THR A 96 30.74 -28.85 -2.42
C THR A 96 29.60 -29.89 -2.48
N PRO A 97 29.18 -30.50 -1.35
CA PRO A 97 28.11 -31.51 -1.37
C PRO A 97 26.78 -30.99 -1.92
N THR A 98 26.11 -31.76 -2.78
CA THR A 98 24.76 -31.47 -3.30
C THR A 98 23.65 -31.82 -2.29
N ALA A 99 22.41 -31.40 -2.59
CA ALA A 99 21.23 -31.77 -1.80
C ALA A 99 20.80 -33.24 -2.00
N CYS A 100 21.31 -33.92 -3.02
CA CYS A 100 20.97 -35.31 -3.35
C CYS A 100 21.66 -36.29 -2.40
N THR A 101 20.88 -37.02 -1.63
CA THR A 101 21.41 -38.06 -0.74
C THR A 101 21.51 -39.39 -1.49
N GLY A 102 22.72 -39.89 -1.75
CA GLY A 102 22.92 -41.22 -2.32
C GLY A 102 23.62 -41.21 -3.68
N ILE A 103 22.87 -41.48 -4.76
CA ILE A 103 23.41 -41.72 -6.12
C ILE A 103 23.83 -40.44 -6.87
N GLY A 104 23.67 -39.27 -6.27
CA GLY A 104 24.08 -37.98 -6.83
C GLY A 104 23.10 -37.41 -7.86
N ASP A 105 23.58 -36.41 -8.58
CA ASP A 105 22.97 -35.79 -9.77
C ASP A 105 23.99 -36.00 -10.89
N ALA A 106 23.75 -36.97 -11.78
CA ALA A 106 24.80 -37.50 -12.64
C ALA A 106 25.10 -36.62 -13.87
N ASP A 107 24.18 -35.74 -14.25
CA ASP A 107 24.36 -34.82 -15.38
C ASP A 107 24.34 -33.33 -14.99
N GLY A 108 24.03 -33.02 -13.73
CA GLY A 108 24.21 -31.70 -13.12
C GLY A 108 23.06 -30.73 -13.37
N ASP A 109 21.86 -31.22 -13.69
CA ASP A 109 20.69 -30.39 -13.97
C ASP A 109 19.88 -29.98 -12.73
N GLY A 110 20.24 -30.51 -11.56
CA GLY A 110 19.62 -30.24 -10.27
C GLY A 110 18.54 -31.23 -9.85
N ILE A 111 18.27 -32.28 -10.63
CA ILE A 111 17.36 -33.37 -10.28
C ILE A 111 18.17 -34.59 -9.83
N CYS A 112 17.75 -35.23 -8.73
CA CYS A 112 18.47 -36.40 -8.22
C CYS A 112 18.26 -37.61 -9.14
N ALA A 113 19.34 -38.36 -9.36
CA ALA A 113 19.41 -39.52 -10.24
C ALA A 113 18.34 -40.61 -10.02
N ASP A 114 17.70 -40.65 -8.85
CA ASP A 114 16.66 -41.61 -8.50
C ASP A 114 15.25 -41.21 -8.94
N VAL A 115 15.04 -39.95 -9.34
CA VAL A 115 13.77 -39.40 -9.82
C VAL A 115 13.85 -38.78 -11.21
N ASP A 116 15.05 -38.65 -11.77
CA ASP A 116 15.27 -38.20 -13.14
C ASP A 116 14.99 -39.32 -14.16
N CYS A 117 14.07 -39.05 -15.09
CA CYS A 117 13.77 -39.95 -16.20
C CYS A 117 14.89 -40.08 -17.22
N ASN A 118 15.89 -39.19 -17.23
CA ASN A 118 17.10 -39.33 -18.03
C ASN A 118 18.33 -38.65 -17.42
N ASP A 119 18.86 -39.30 -16.38
CA ASP A 119 20.07 -38.99 -15.59
C ASP A 119 21.41 -39.03 -16.37
N LEU A 120 21.38 -38.79 -17.68
CA LEU A 120 22.56 -38.71 -18.56
C LEU A 120 22.43 -37.55 -19.58
N ASN A 121 21.36 -36.76 -19.52
CA ASN A 121 21.13 -35.65 -20.42
C ASN A 121 20.52 -34.45 -19.67
N PRO A 122 21.33 -33.42 -19.36
CA PRO A 122 20.93 -32.30 -18.50
C PRO A 122 19.95 -31.32 -19.16
N ASN A 123 19.39 -31.69 -20.32
CA ASN A 123 18.33 -30.97 -21.01
C ASN A 123 16.96 -31.67 -20.86
N ILE A 124 16.89 -32.80 -20.17
CA ILE A 124 15.67 -33.59 -19.98
C ILE A 124 15.40 -33.68 -18.47
N THR A 125 14.82 -32.61 -17.93
CA THR A 125 14.56 -32.44 -16.49
C THR A 125 13.25 -33.12 -16.04
N SER A 126 12.87 -34.25 -16.65
CA SER A 126 11.50 -34.79 -16.51
C SER A 126 11.42 -35.79 -15.35
N GLN A 127 10.42 -35.65 -14.49
CA GLN A 127 10.16 -36.56 -13.37
C GLN A 127 8.75 -37.18 -13.45
N PRO A 128 8.52 -38.34 -12.80
CA PRO A 128 7.18 -38.91 -12.67
C PRO A 128 6.18 -37.90 -12.09
N GLY A 129 5.08 -37.68 -12.78
CA GLY A 129 4.05 -36.67 -12.45
C GLY A 129 4.10 -35.41 -13.31
N ASP A 130 5.14 -35.21 -14.13
CA ASP A 130 5.18 -34.09 -15.07
C ASP A 130 4.18 -34.28 -16.23
N ALA A 131 3.68 -33.16 -16.74
CA ALA A 131 2.85 -33.14 -17.94
C ALA A 131 3.66 -33.54 -19.18
N CYS A 132 3.06 -34.36 -20.04
CA CYS A 132 3.67 -34.80 -21.28
C CYS A 132 2.60 -34.90 -22.39
N ASN A 133 2.97 -35.36 -23.59
CA ASN A 133 2.02 -35.67 -24.65
C ASN A 133 2.40 -37.02 -25.28
N ASP A 134 1.50 -38.00 -25.19
CA ASP A 134 1.72 -39.38 -25.67
C ASP A 134 1.40 -39.54 -27.17
N GLY A 135 0.95 -38.45 -27.81
CA GLY A 135 0.60 -38.36 -29.22
C GLY A 135 -0.67 -39.14 -29.58
N ASN A 136 -1.41 -39.66 -28.60
CA ASN A 136 -2.64 -40.40 -28.83
C ASN A 136 -3.85 -39.46 -28.63
N PRO A 137 -4.57 -39.10 -29.70
CA PRO A 137 -5.71 -38.18 -29.62
C PRO A 137 -6.95 -38.79 -28.93
N ASN A 138 -6.85 -40.01 -28.41
CA ASN A 138 -7.92 -40.65 -27.64
C ASN A 138 -7.64 -40.60 -26.13
N THR A 139 -6.58 -39.92 -25.70
CA THR A 139 -6.19 -39.76 -24.31
C THR A 139 -6.03 -38.28 -23.97
N ILE A 140 -6.46 -37.90 -22.76
CA ILE A 140 -6.33 -36.55 -22.19
C ILE A 140 -5.61 -36.63 -20.85
N ASN A 141 -5.08 -35.50 -20.36
CA ASN A 141 -4.33 -35.40 -19.11
C ASN A 141 -3.13 -36.37 -19.06
N ASP A 142 -2.28 -36.28 -20.09
CA ASP A 142 -1.08 -37.10 -20.25
C ASP A 142 -0.02 -36.74 -19.18
N LEU A 143 0.37 -37.74 -18.39
CA LEU A 143 1.38 -37.60 -17.34
C LEU A 143 2.49 -38.63 -17.49
N ILE A 144 3.71 -38.26 -17.10
CA ILE A 144 4.84 -39.17 -17.00
C ILE A 144 4.60 -40.13 -15.83
N ASP A 145 4.49 -41.44 -16.12
CA ASP A 145 4.29 -42.46 -15.10
C ASP A 145 5.58 -42.81 -14.34
N ALA A 146 5.46 -43.66 -13.32
CA ALA A 146 6.60 -44.12 -12.50
C ALA A 146 7.66 -44.92 -13.29
N ASN A 147 7.41 -45.24 -14.56
CA ASN A 147 8.36 -45.89 -15.46
C ASN A 147 8.81 -44.95 -16.59
N CYS A 148 8.59 -43.65 -16.45
CA CYS A 148 8.95 -42.60 -17.41
C CYS A 148 8.27 -42.74 -18.78
N ASN A 149 7.05 -43.29 -18.82
CA ASN A 149 6.22 -43.30 -20.03
C ASN A 149 5.18 -42.18 -19.94
N CYS A 150 4.96 -41.50 -21.05
CA CYS A 150 3.84 -40.59 -21.17
C CYS A 150 2.54 -41.37 -21.42
N VAL A 151 1.55 -41.23 -20.54
CA VAL A 151 0.27 -41.93 -20.64
C VAL A 151 -0.89 -41.03 -20.21
N GLY A 152 -2.00 -41.05 -20.96
CA GLY A 152 -3.22 -40.31 -20.60
C GLY A 152 -4.45 -41.15 -20.29
N THR A 153 -5.54 -40.45 -19.97
CA THR A 153 -6.86 -41.00 -19.63
C THR A 153 -7.75 -41.05 -20.86
N VAL A 154 -8.40 -42.19 -21.13
CA VAL A 154 -9.16 -42.41 -22.38
C VAL A 154 -10.44 -41.57 -22.48
N VAL A 155 -10.64 -40.87 -23.60
CA VAL A 155 -11.81 -40.01 -23.93
C VAL A 155 -12.99 -40.82 -24.52
N PRO A 156 -14.27 -40.44 -24.30
CA PRO A 156 -15.46 -41.14 -24.81
C PRO A 156 -15.85 -40.93 -26.29
N CYS A 157 -15.08 -40.24 -27.15
CA CYS A 157 -15.36 -40.00 -28.59
C CYS A 157 -14.48 -40.86 -29.54
N PRO A 158 -14.69 -42.19 -29.68
CA PRO A 158 -13.80 -43.04 -30.46
C PRO A 158 -13.90 -42.79 -31.97
N GLY A 159 -12.82 -42.25 -32.55
CA GLY A 159 -12.58 -42.17 -34.00
C GLY A 159 -12.89 -40.84 -34.67
N ILE A 160 -13.47 -39.88 -33.96
CA ILE A 160 -13.73 -38.51 -34.44
C ILE A 160 -12.76 -37.51 -33.79
N GLY A 161 -12.32 -37.78 -32.55
CA GLY A 161 -11.46 -36.89 -31.79
C GLY A 161 -12.26 -35.79 -31.08
N ASP A 162 -11.55 -35.08 -30.23
CA ASP A 162 -11.95 -33.93 -29.43
C ASP A 162 -10.67 -33.08 -29.41
N ALA A 163 -10.56 -32.12 -30.33
CA ALA A 163 -9.26 -31.57 -30.70
C ALA A 163 -8.75 -30.51 -29.71
N ASP A 164 -9.64 -29.91 -28.93
CA ASP A 164 -9.32 -28.97 -27.86
C ASP A 164 -9.53 -29.54 -26.44
N GLY A 165 -10.17 -30.70 -26.30
CA GLY A 165 -10.23 -31.48 -25.07
C GLY A 165 -11.38 -31.10 -24.13
N ASP A 166 -12.42 -30.44 -24.62
CA ASP A 166 -13.57 -29.98 -23.82
C ASP A 166 -14.63 -31.06 -23.53
N GLY A 167 -14.51 -32.23 -24.18
CA GLY A 167 -15.39 -33.37 -24.04
C GLY A 167 -16.56 -33.43 -25.04
N VAL A 168 -16.65 -32.49 -25.98
CA VAL A 168 -17.58 -32.48 -27.11
C VAL A 168 -16.89 -33.10 -28.33
N CYS A 169 -17.62 -33.90 -29.12
CA CYS A 169 -17.01 -34.50 -30.31
C CYS A 169 -16.95 -33.47 -31.45
N ALA A 170 -15.82 -33.44 -32.17
CA ALA A 170 -15.50 -32.52 -33.26
C ALA A 170 -16.58 -32.31 -34.35
N ASP A 171 -17.48 -33.27 -34.55
CA ASP A 171 -18.51 -33.23 -35.61
C ASP A 171 -19.78 -32.46 -35.23
N VAL A 172 -19.91 -32.08 -33.96
CA VAL A 172 -21.05 -31.34 -33.44
C VAL A 172 -20.66 -30.05 -32.71
N ASP A 173 -19.38 -29.87 -32.45
CA ASP A 173 -18.77 -28.66 -31.91
C ASP A 173 -18.75 -27.50 -32.94
N CYS A 174 -19.20 -26.32 -32.49
CA CYS A 174 -19.17 -25.10 -33.30
C CYS A 174 -17.75 -24.55 -33.52
N ASP A 175 -16.79 -24.83 -32.63
CA ASP A 175 -15.36 -24.53 -32.80
C ASP A 175 -14.46 -25.53 -32.06
N ASP A 176 -14.22 -26.68 -32.69
CA ASP A 176 -13.33 -27.79 -32.25
C ASP A 176 -11.83 -27.39 -32.20
N ASN A 177 -11.49 -26.14 -31.89
CA ASN A 177 -10.14 -25.70 -31.56
C ASN A 177 -10.12 -24.71 -30.38
N ASP A 178 -11.28 -24.37 -29.81
CA ASP A 178 -11.43 -23.47 -28.67
C ASP A 178 -12.27 -24.15 -27.59
N PRO A 179 -11.65 -24.67 -26.52
CA PRO A 179 -12.32 -25.48 -25.50
C PRO A 179 -13.33 -24.67 -24.64
N ASN A 180 -13.52 -23.38 -24.94
CA ASN A 180 -14.51 -22.52 -24.31
C ASN A 180 -15.82 -22.42 -25.12
N ILE A 181 -15.91 -23.04 -26.32
CA ILE A 181 -17.08 -22.94 -27.21
C ILE A 181 -17.74 -24.32 -27.39
N THR A 182 -18.50 -24.75 -26.38
CA THR A 182 -19.18 -26.08 -26.38
C THR A 182 -20.51 -26.15 -27.19
N ALA A 183 -20.91 -25.05 -27.84
CA ALA A 183 -22.28 -24.85 -28.33
C ALA A 183 -22.68 -25.77 -29.50
N GLN A 184 -23.95 -26.17 -29.56
CA GLN A 184 -24.49 -27.12 -30.54
C GLN A 184 -25.66 -26.53 -31.37
N PRO A 185 -25.79 -26.85 -32.68
CA PRO A 185 -26.97 -26.47 -33.46
C PRO A 185 -28.28 -26.95 -32.83
N GLY A 186 -29.19 -26.01 -32.56
CA GLY A 186 -30.47 -26.23 -31.88
C GLY A 186 -30.48 -25.84 -30.39
N GLU A 187 -29.33 -25.53 -29.81
CA GLU A 187 -29.26 -24.93 -28.46
C GLU A 187 -29.75 -23.49 -28.47
N ALA A 188 -30.27 -23.04 -27.32
CA ALA A 188 -30.70 -21.66 -27.14
C ALA A 188 -29.49 -20.72 -27.20
N CYS A 189 -29.67 -19.53 -27.76
CA CYS A 189 -28.62 -18.52 -27.85
C CYS A 189 -29.23 -17.10 -27.77
N ASN A 190 -28.39 -16.06 -27.74
CA ASN A 190 -28.83 -14.66 -27.78
C ASN A 190 -28.11 -13.93 -28.92
N ASP A 191 -28.86 -13.36 -29.88
CA ASP A 191 -28.30 -12.66 -31.06
C ASP A 191 -28.02 -11.17 -30.80
N GLY A 192 -28.26 -10.71 -29.58
CA GLY A 192 -28.03 -9.33 -29.14
C GLY A 192 -29.07 -8.33 -29.63
N ASP A 193 -30.14 -8.76 -30.33
CA ASP A 193 -31.27 -7.89 -30.65
C ASP A 193 -32.30 -7.94 -29.51
N PRO A 194 -32.46 -6.87 -28.71
CA PRO A 194 -33.44 -6.86 -27.62
C PRO A 194 -34.89 -6.90 -28.11
N ASN A 195 -35.11 -6.85 -29.43
CA ASN A 195 -36.41 -6.94 -30.06
C ASN A 195 -36.70 -8.33 -30.60
N THR A 196 -35.91 -9.37 -30.35
CA THR A 196 -36.24 -10.75 -30.69
C THR A 196 -36.16 -11.65 -29.45
N VAL A 197 -36.93 -12.76 -29.46
CA VAL A 197 -36.85 -13.81 -28.43
C VAL A 197 -36.99 -15.21 -29.03
N GLY A 198 -36.42 -16.20 -28.34
CA GLY A 198 -36.49 -17.61 -28.71
C GLY A 198 -35.47 -18.03 -29.77
N GLU A 199 -34.30 -17.40 -29.78
CA GLU A 199 -33.21 -17.68 -30.71
C GLU A 199 -32.55 -19.03 -30.42
N THR A 200 -32.04 -19.65 -31.49
CA THR A 200 -31.30 -20.92 -31.41
C THR A 200 -30.06 -20.87 -32.29
N ILE A 201 -29.01 -21.60 -31.90
CA ILE A 201 -27.81 -21.82 -32.71
C ILE A 201 -28.24 -22.53 -34.00
N GLN A 202 -27.97 -21.89 -35.12
CA GLN A 202 -28.29 -22.41 -36.45
C GLN A 202 -27.23 -23.42 -36.90
N ALA A 203 -27.52 -24.14 -38.00
CA ALA A 203 -26.59 -25.13 -38.56
C ALA A 203 -25.29 -24.54 -39.11
N ASP A 204 -25.21 -23.21 -39.25
CA ASP A 204 -24.00 -22.47 -39.61
C ASP A 204 -23.32 -21.80 -38.40
N CYS A 205 -23.67 -22.26 -37.19
CA CYS A 205 -23.16 -21.78 -35.90
C CYS A 205 -23.48 -20.30 -35.63
N SER A 206 -24.38 -19.68 -36.40
CA SER A 206 -24.88 -18.34 -36.11
C SER A 206 -26.04 -18.39 -35.12
N CYS A 207 -26.14 -17.40 -34.23
CA CYS A 207 -27.31 -17.25 -33.39
C CYS A 207 -28.42 -16.48 -34.12
N GLY A 208 -29.66 -17.00 -34.10
CA GLY A 208 -30.80 -16.28 -34.65
C GLY A 208 -32.13 -17.05 -34.61
N GLY A 209 -33.14 -16.53 -35.30
CA GLY A 209 -34.45 -17.18 -35.45
C GLY A 209 -35.55 -16.71 -34.49
N GLY A 210 -35.33 -15.63 -33.73
CA GLY A 210 -36.27 -15.09 -32.75
C GLY A 210 -37.46 -14.29 -33.29
N SER A 211 -38.47 -14.08 -32.43
CA SER A 211 -39.74 -13.41 -32.73
C SER A 211 -39.76 -11.94 -32.28
N ALA A 212 -40.22 -11.00 -33.12
CA ALA A 212 -40.23 -9.57 -32.80
C ALA A 212 -40.97 -9.17 -31.49
N GLY A 213 -40.30 -8.46 -30.58
CA GLY A 213 -40.78 -7.91 -29.31
C GLY A 213 -41.59 -6.61 -29.43
N ILE A 214 -42.32 -6.23 -28.38
CA ILE A 214 -43.25 -5.08 -28.37
C ILE A 214 -42.54 -3.83 -27.83
N ALA A 215 -42.58 -2.70 -28.55
CA ALA A 215 -41.99 -1.43 -28.13
C ALA A 215 -42.77 -0.72 -26.98
N PRO A 216 -42.08 -0.02 -26.05
CA PRO A 216 -42.71 0.68 -24.92
C PRO A 216 -43.47 1.94 -25.31
N SER A 217 -44.47 2.31 -24.49
CA SER A 217 -45.29 3.52 -24.61
C SER A 217 -44.96 4.53 -23.51
N LEU A 218 -44.70 5.79 -23.87
CA LEU A 218 -44.47 6.90 -22.92
C LEU A 218 -45.73 7.78 -22.79
N THR A 219 -46.15 8.04 -21.54
CA THR A 219 -47.24 8.96 -21.20
C THR A 219 -46.77 9.97 -20.16
N CYS A 220 -47.22 11.23 -20.24
CA CYS A 220 -46.89 12.26 -19.26
C CYS A 220 -48.13 13.05 -18.88
N SER A 221 -48.29 13.32 -17.58
CA SER A 221 -49.38 14.14 -17.05
C SER A 221 -48.86 15.21 -16.10
N ARG A 222 -49.32 16.44 -16.32
CA ARG A 222 -49.06 17.59 -15.44
C ARG A 222 -50.26 17.81 -14.54
N ILE A 223 -50.02 18.25 -13.31
CA ILE A 223 -51.08 18.72 -12.41
C ILE A 223 -51.89 19.81 -13.14
N ASN A 224 -53.22 19.68 -13.11
CA ASN A 224 -54.11 20.52 -13.92
C ASN A 224 -55.33 21.05 -13.13
N ASN A 225 -55.30 20.95 -11.80
CA ASN A 225 -56.40 21.39 -10.97
C ASN A 225 -55.96 21.78 -9.57
N VAL A 226 -56.67 22.75 -8.99
CA VAL A 226 -56.45 23.34 -7.67
C VAL A 226 -56.64 22.41 -6.45
N ARG A 227 -56.77 21.10 -6.67
CA ARG A 227 -56.88 20.08 -5.60
C ARG A 227 -56.09 18.84 -5.96
N ASP A 228 -55.21 18.97 -6.94
CA ASP A 228 -54.33 17.92 -7.40
C ASP A 228 -52.90 18.15 -6.90
N ASP A 229 -52.62 19.28 -6.25
CA ASP A 229 -51.48 19.54 -5.37
C ASP A 229 -51.95 20.16 -4.05
N ALA A 230 -51.26 19.83 -2.97
CA ALA A 230 -51.58 20.32 -1.64
C ALA A 230 -50.40 20.16 -0.68
N GLU A 231 -50.39 21.00 0.36
CA GLU A 231 -49.42 20.96 1.44
C GLU A 231 -50.12 20.73 2.78
N GLU A 232 -49.56 19.86 3.61
CA GLU A 232 -50.05 19.54 4.93
C GLU A 232 -49.03 19.95 6.00
N GLN A 233 -49.41 20.94 6.80
CA GLN A 233 -48.61 21.45 7.93
C GLN A 233 -48.48 20.41 9.07
N PRO A 234 -47.54 20.58 10.02
CA PRO A 234 -47.42 19.68 11.18
C PRO A 234 -48.70 19.58 12.03
N SER A 235 -49.56 20.61 11.98
CA SER A 235 -50.86 20.64 12.66
C SER A 235 -51.92 19.76 11.99
N GLY A 236 -51.62 19.19 10.82
CA GLY A 236 -52.53 18.50 9.93
C GLY A 236 -53.45 19.44 9.15
N GLN A 237 -53.20 20.75 9.13
CA GLN A 237 -53.94 21.70 8.30
C GLN A 237 -53.51 21.56 6.83
N ILE A 238 -54.50 21.46 5.92
CA ILE A 238 -54.27 21.34 4.48
C ILE A 238 -54.36 22.70 3.78
N ARG A 239 -53.34 23.03 2.98
CA ARG A 239 -53.33 24.11 2.00
C ARG A 239 -53.54 23.52 0.61
N LEU A 240 -54.67 23.86 -0.01
CA LEU A 240 -55.05 23.37 -1.35
C LEU A 240 -54.72 24.36 -2.47
N ALA A 241 -54.23 25.55 -2.15
CA ALA A 241 -54.10 26.64 -3.12
C ALA A 241 -52.93 27.56 -2.74
N SER A 242 -51.82 26.96 -2.32
CA SER A 242 -50.56 27.69 -2.16
C SER A 242 -49.99 28.02 -3.54
N ASN A 243 -49.23 29.10 -3.67
CA ASN A 243 -48.64 29.46 -4.97
C ASN A 243 -47.34 28.68 -5.24
N ASP A 244 -46.76 28.11 -4.21
CA ASP A 244 -45.57 27.29 -4.18
C ASP A 244 -45.85 25.96 -3.50
N LEU A 245 -44.96 25.00 -3.74
CA LEU A 245 -44.85 23.76 -3.00
C LEU A 245 -43.48 23.76 -2.33
N GLU A 246 -43.42 24.05 -1.03
CA GLU A 246 -42.17 23.94 -0.29
C GLU A 246 -41.95 22.48 0.14
N LEU A 247 -41.16 21.75 -0.64
CA LEU A 247 -40.90 20.34 -0.39
C LEU A 247 -40.23 20.18 0.99
N ALA A 248 -40.84 19.34 1.84
CA ALA A 248 -40.48 19.02 3.22
C ALA A 248 -40.59 20.12 4.29
N ASN A 249 -40.31 21.40 4.04
CA ASN A 249 -40.35 22.42 5.09
C ASN A 249 -40.86 23.78 4.56
N ASP A 250 -41.87 24.37 5.22
CA ASP A 250 -42.31 25.76 4.99
C ASP A 250 -41.65 26.67 6.05
N PRO A 251 -41.04 27.81 5.66
CA PRO A 251 -40.37 28.72 6.60
C PRO A 251 -41.28 29.25 7.73
N ASN A 252 -42.59 29.28 7.52
CA ASN A 252 -43.58 29.82 8.43
C ASN A 252 -44.25 28.75 9.29
N THR A 253 -44.33 27.51 8.79
CA THR A 253 -45.11 26.44 9.45
C THR A 253 -44.30 25.21 9.83
N GLY A 254 -43.04 25.10 9.41
CA GLY A 254 -42.15 23.97 9.73
C GLY A 254 -42.32 22.80 8.77
N ASP A 255 -41.92 21.61 9.22
CA ASP A 255 -41.89 20.39 8.39
C ASP A 255 -43.30 19.99 7.94
N GLN A 256 -43.45 19.71 6.64
CA GLN A 256 -44.74 19.46 6.02
C GLN A 256 -44.71 18.30 5.04
N VAL A 257 -45.91 17.80 4.72
CA VAL A 257 -46.11 16.71 3.77
C VAL A 257 -46.78 17.24 2.51
N ILE A 258 -46.24 16.91 1.35
CA ILE A 258 -46.68 17.43 0.06
C ILE A 258 -47.40 16.30 -0.66
N GLY A 259 -48.61 16.58 -1.15
CA GLY A 259 -49.42 15.66 -1.92
C GLY A 259 -49.54 16.16 -3.35
N MET A 260 -49.32 15.27 -4.33
CA MET A 260 -49.49 15.55 -5.75
C MET A 260 -50.30 14.44 -6.41
N ARG A 261 -51.13 14.79 -7.37
CA ARG A 261 -52.12 13.90 -7.98
C ARG A 261 -52.13 14.07 -9.49
N PHE A 262 -51.96 12.95 -10.18
CA PHE A 262 -51.83 12.89 -11.63
C PHE A 262 -52.96 12.06 -12.21
N GLY A 263 -53.67 12.62 -13.19
CA GLY A 263 -54.70 11.90 -13.95
C GLY A 263 -54.50 11.97 -15.45
N GLY A 264 -55.22 11.15 -16.20
CA GLY A 264 -55.11 11.13 -17.67
C GLY A 264 -53.82 10.50 -18.20
N LEU A 265 -53.12 9.71 -17.38
CA LEU A 265 -51.95 8.93 -17.82
C LEU A 265 -52.37 7.77 -18.75
N ASN A 266 -53.61 7.28 -18.64
CA ASN A 266 -54.17 6.22 -19.50
C ASN A 266 -53.42 4.88 -19.44
N ILE A 267 -52.75 4.57 -18.32
CA ILE A 267 -51.98 3.34 -18.14
C ILE A 267 -52.94 2.17 -17.88
N PRO A 268 -52.90 1.07 -18.65
CA PRO A 268 -53.72 -0.11 -18.37
C PRO A 268 -53.42 -0.74 -17.00
N GLN A 269 -54.44 -1.37 -16.40
CA GLN A 269 -54.24 -2.17 -15.20
C GLN A 269 -53.24 -3.30 -15.47
N GLY A 270 -52.26 -3.46 -14.59
CA GLY A 270 -51.23 -4.50 -14.71
C GLY A 270 -50.23 -4.27 -15.85
N ALA A 271 -50.18 -3.06 -16.41
CA ALA A 271 -49.10 -2.68 -17.32
C ALA A 271 -47.73 -2.85 -16.64
N TYR A 272 -46.74 -3.24 -17.41
CA TYR A 272 -45.35 -3.32 -16.95
C TYR A 272 -44.70 -1.95 -17.06
N ILE A 273 -44.28 -1.36 -15.95
CA ILE A 273 -43.69 -0.02 -15.90
C ILE A 273 -42.19 -0.15 -16.16
N VAL A 274 -41.74 0.43 -17.26
CA VAL A 274 -40.33 0.44 -17.68
C VAL A 274 -39.56 1.53 -16.92
N SER A 275 -40.15 2.73 -16.81
CA SER A 275 -39.55 3.85 -16.06
C SER A 275 -40.63 4.85 -15.64
N ALA A 276 -40.43 5.59 -14.55
CA ALA A 276 -41.29 6.69 -14.15
C ALA A 276 -40.50 7.82 -13.46
N ARG A 277 -40.80 9.08 -13.77
CA ARG A 277 -40.09 10.22 -13.19
C ARG A 277 -41.00 11.41 -12.98
N LEU A 278 -40.77 12.13 -11.88
CA LEU A 278 -41.44 13.37 -11.54
C LEU A 278 -40.52 14.56 -11.82
N GLN A 279 -40.99 15.51 -12.63
CA GLN A 279 -40.28 16.73 -12.96
C GLN A 279 -40.88 17.93 -12.23
N PHE A 280 -40.05 18.65 -11.49
CA PHE A 280 -40.39 19.94 -10.88
C PHE A 280 -39.85 21.12 -11.70
N THR A 281 -40.40 22.31 -11.42
CA THR A 281 -39.85 23.59 -11.86
C THR A 281 -39.64 24.46 -10.63
N VAL A 282 -38.48 25.13 -10.53
CA VAL A 282 -38.14 25.97 -9.37
C VAL A 282 -39.06 27.19 -9.32
N GLU A 283 -39.66 27.47 -8.16
CA GLU A 283 -40.39 28.73 -7.93
C GLU A 283 -39.43 29.82 -7.41
N ASN A 284 -38.70 29.51 -6.33
CA ASN A 284 -37.68 30.39 -5.74
C ASN A 284 -36.45 29.60 -5.27
N THR A 285 -35.36 30.32 -5.03
CA THR A 285 -34.07 29.78 -4.54
C THR A 285 -33.89 29.94 -3.04
N ASN A 286 -34.97 30.12 -2.26
CA ASN A 286 -34.87 30.19 -0.81
C ASN A 286 -34.77 28.78 -0.24
N ASP A 287 -33.77 28.02 -0.61
CA ASP A 287 -33.64 26.62 -0.19
C ASP A 287 -33.14 26.47 1.25
N LEU A 288 -33.34 25.28 1.82
CA LEU A 288 -32.72 24.85 3.08
C LEU A 288 -31.96 23.56 2.81
N SER A 289 -30.63 23.61 2.94
CA SER A 289 -29.74 22.49 2.63
C SER A 289 -29.08 21.94 3.90
N PRO A 290 -28.80 20.62 3.96
CA PRO A 290 -29.14 19.61 2.95
C PRO A 290 -30.65 19.32 2.91
N ALA A 291 -31.17 18.94 1.72
CA ALA A 291 -32.53 18.43 1.56
C ALA A 291 -32.48 16.91 1.40
N ASN A 292 -33.31 16.21 2.17
CA ASN A 292 -33.44 14.76 2.14
C ASN A 292 -34.92 14.40 2.13
N LEU A 293 -35.41 13.97 0.98
CA LEU A 293 -36.82 13.75 0.68
C LEU A 293 -37.09 12.26 0.45
N THR A 294 -38.26 11.79 0.85
CA THR A 294 -38.75 10.45 0.52
C THR A 294 -40.08 10.56 -0.22
N ILE A 295 -40.18 9.87 -1.35
CA ILE A 295 -41.35 9.86 -2.22
C ILE A 295 -42.07 8.53 -2.05
N TYR A 296 -43.36 8.58 -1.74
CA TYR A 296 -44.27 7.43 -1.67
C TYR A 296 -45.39 7.58 -2.70
N GLY A 297 -46.04 6.47 -3.05
CA GLY A 297 -47.32 6.46 -3.73
C GLY A 297 -48.48 6.29 -2.75
N GLU A 298 -49.68 6.77 -3.08
CA GLU A 298 -50.90 6.35 -2.39
C GLU A 298 -51.29 4.93 -2.83
N ALA A 299 -51.32 3.98 -1.90
CA ALA A 299 -51.76 2.60 -2.13
C ALA A 299 -53.30 2.49 -2.27
N SER A 300 -53.84 3.12 -3.32
CA SER A 300 -55.25 3.12 -3.66
C SER A 300 -55.48 2.72 -5.12
N ASN A 301 -56.68 2.22 -5.41
CA ASN A 301 -57.06 1.86 -6.79
C ASN A 301 -57.23 3.09 -7.69
N ASP A 302 -57.54 4.23 -7.08
CA ASP A 302 -57.85 5.47 -7.78
C ASP A 302 -57.74 6.67 -6.82
N GLY A 303 -56.67 7.45 -6.96
CA GLY A 303 -56.34 8.56 -6.07
C GLY A 303 -57.45 9.62 -5.99
N GLY A 304 -57.92 9.88 -4.78
CA GLY A 304 -58.88 10.92 -4.47
C GLY A 304 -58.25 12.32 -4.50
N ARG A 305 -59.04 13.35 -4.85
CA ARG A 305 -58.59 14.75 -4.77
C ARG A 305 -58.28 15.14 -3.33
N PHE A 306 -57.38 16.09 -3.14
CA PHE A 306 -57.12 16.65 -1.82
C PHE A 306 -58.33 17.46 -1.32
N SER A 307 -58.52 17.49 0.00
CA SER A 307 -59.59 18.22 0.66
C SER A 307 -59.07 18.94 1.91
N GLY A 308 -59.82 19.91 2.42
CA GLY A 308 -59.48 20.62 3.65
C GLY A 308 -59.67 19.80 4.94
N ALA A 309 -59.96 18.50 4.83
CA ALA A 309 -60.03 17.63 6.01
C ALA A 309 -58.63 17.53 6.64
N SER A 310 -58.56 17.58 7.97
CA SER A 310 -57.27 17.51 8.66
C SER A 310 -56.58 16.18 8.37
N HIS A 311 -55.25 16.23 8.16
CA HIS A 311 -54.40 15.08 7.84
C HIS A 311 -54.75 14.34 6.53
N ASN A 312 -55.34 15.02 5.55
CA ASN A 312 -55.79 14.40 4.31
C ASN A 312 -54.67 13.80 3.43
N ILE A 313 -53.41 14.18 3.64
CA ILE A 313 -52.25 13.67 2.90
C ILE A 313 -51.56 12.60 3.75
N SER A 314 -51.17 12.93 4.99
CA SER A 314 -50.40 12.03 5.85
C SER A 314 -51.17 10.75 6.27
N SER A 315 -52.50 10.79 6.30
CA SER A 315 -53.33 9.62 6.62
C SER A 315 -53.58 8.68 5.43
N ARG A 316 -53.12 9.01 4.23
CA ARG A 316 -53.32 8.16 3.05
C ARG A 316 -52.45 6.90 3.16
N PRO A 317 -52.99 5.72 2.80
CA PRO A 317 -52.20 4.49 2.79
C PRO A 317 -51.07 4.63 1.76
N ARG A 318 -49.86 4.22 2.13
CA ARG A 318 -48.67 4.33 1.29
C ARG A 318 -48.37 3.01 0.60
N THR A 319 -47.72 3.09 -0.55
CA THR A 319 -47.01 1.97 -1.17
C THR A 319 -45.95 1.42 -0.23
N ASP A 320 -45.61 0.14 -0.37
CA ASP A 320 -44.50 -0.47 0.36
C ASP A 320 -43.17 0.04 -0.24
N ALA A 321 -43.12 0.19 -1.57
CA ALA A 321 -42.05 0.88 -2.27
C ALA A 321 -42.03 2.39 -1.97
N SER A 322 -40.82 2.94 -1.85
CA SER A 322 -40.53 4.36 -1.70
C SER A 322 -39.21 4.72 -2.38
N ALA A 323 -39.02 5.98 -2.76
CA ALA A 323 -37.78 6.47 -3.36
C ALA A 323 -37.17 7.58 -2.49
N ASN A 324 -35.89 7.42 -2.13
CA ASN A 324 -35.13 8.46 -1.44
C ASN A 324 -34.52 9.43 -2.45
N TRP A 325 -34.61 10.73 -2.18
CA TRP A 325 -34.14 11.78 -3.07
C TRP A 325 -33.43 12.88 -2.29
N MET A 326 -32.15 13.09 -2.58
CA MET A 326 -31.32 14.15 -2.01
C MET A 326 -31.01 15.20 -3.09
N PRO A 327 -31.96 16.08 -3.46
CA PRO A 327 -31.74 17.06 -4.52
C PRO A 327 -30.65 18.05 -4.12
N SER A 328 -29.78 18.40 -5.07
CA SER A 328 -28.87 19.54 -4.93
C SER A 328 -29.65 20.85 -4.76
N GLU A 329 -28.98 21.92 -4.31
CA GLU A 329 -29.58 23.25 -4.20
C GLU A 329 -30.08 23.75 -5.56
N TRP A 330 -31.27 24.36 -5.59
CA TRP A 330 -31.89 24.96 -6.76
C TRP A 330 -31.50 26.43 -6.84
N THR A 331 -30.65 26.75 -7.81
CA THR A 331 -29.95 28.04 -7.87
C THR A 331 -30.59 29.04 -8.84
N SER A 332 -31.57 28.62 -9.64
CA SER A 332 -32.20 29.44 -10.67
C SER A 332 -33.72 29.33 -10.67
N ASN A 333 -34.41 30.46 -10.49
CA ASN A 333 -35.86 30.50 -10.61
C ASN A 333 -36.30 29.97 -11.98
N HIS A 334 -37.37 29.18 -11.97
CA HIS A 334 -37.99 28.56 -13.14
C HIS A 334 -37.14 27.54 -13.89
N GLU A 335 -36.04 27.10 -13.30
CA GLU A 335 -35.25 25.99 -13.84
C GLU A 335 -36.04 24.68 -13.77
N ALA A 336 -35.93 23.87 -14.82
CA ALA A 336 -36.52 22.54 -14.90
C ALA A 336 -35.56 21.64 -15.68
N GLY A 337 -34.54 21.12 -14.98
CA GLY A 337 -33.55 20.19 -15.51
C GLY A 337 -33.46 18.91 -14.67
N PHE A 338 -32.36 18.17 -14.86
CA PHE A 338 -32.09 16.93 -14.14
C PHE A 338 -32.02 17.11 -12.62
N ALA A 339 -31.52 18.25 -12.12
CA ALA A 339 -31.45 18.55 -10.69
C ALA A 339 -32.84 18.74 -10.04
N GLN A 340 -33.88 19.00 -10.84
CA GLN A 340 -35.28 19.13 -10.41
C GLN A 340 -36.11 17.88 -10.76
N GLN A 341 -35.46 16.79 -11.18
CA GLN A 341 -36.11 15.53 -11.51
C GLN A 341 -35.92 14.51 -10.40
N SER A 342 -36.96 13.74 -10.08
CA SER A 342 -36.88 12.65 -9.13
C SER A 342 -36.00 11.50 -9.64
N PRO A 343 -35.56 10.59 -8.75
CA PRO A 343 -35.13 9.25 -9.13
C PRO A 343 -36.23 8.47 -9.86
N ASP A 344 -35.91 7.29 -10.37
CA ASP A 344 -36.91 6.40 -10.97
C ASP A 344 -37.95 5.95 -9.93
N LEU A 345 -39.22 6.18 -10.28
CA LEU A 345 -40.39 5.86 -9.47
C LEU A 345 -41.08 4.59 -9.96
N SER A 346 -40.50 3.86 -10.93
CA SER A 346 -41.11 2.66 -11.52
C SER A 346 -41.62 1.64 -10.48
N PRO A 347 -40.95 1.35 -9.34
CA PRO A 347 -41.48 0.40 -8.36
C PRO A 347 -42.75 0.92 -7.66
N ILE A 348 -42.78 2.22 -7.32
CA ILE A 348 -43.94 2.88 -6.70
C ILE A 348 -45.14 2.86 -7.66
N ILE A 349 -44.90 3.19 -8.93
CA ILE A 349 -45.95 3.20 -9.95
C ILE A 349 -46.42 1.77 -10.24
N GLN A 350 -45.51 0.79 -10.30
CA GLN A 350 -45.83 -0.63 -10.53
C GLN A 350 -46.78 -1.16 -9.45
N GLU A 351 -46.53 -0.87 -8.17
CA GLU A 351 -47.44 -1.26 -7.09
C GLU A 351 -48.86 -0.72 -7.28
N ILE A 352 -49.01 0.54 -7.69
CA ILE A 352 -50.31 1.19 -7.88
C ILE A 352 -51.05 0.60 -9.09
N VAL A 353 -50.37 0.44 -10.23
CA VAL A 353 -51.02 -0.05 -11.46
C VAL A 353 -51.36 -1.54 -11.40
N SER A 354 -50.65 -2.31 -10.57
CA SER A 354 -50.88 -3.75 -10.36
C SER A 354 -52.09 -4.05 -9.48
N ARG A 355 -52.69 -3.04 -8.84
CA ARG A 355 -53.84 -3.26 -7.95
C ARG A 355 -55.05 -3.73 -8.73
N ASN A 356 -55.76 -4.73 -8.19
CA ASN A 356 -56.93 -5.34 -8.82
C ASN A 356 -58.07 -4.37 -9.18
N GLY A 357 -58.14 -3.19 -8.57
CA GLY A 357 -59.14 -2.17 -8.90
C GLY A 357 -58.61 -0.96 -9.66
N PHE A 358 -57.33 -0.95 -10.05
CA PHE A 358 -56.79 0.10 -10.91
C PHE A 358 -57.40 0.00 -12.32
N SER A 359 -57.55 1.13 -13.01
CA SER A 359 -58.13 1.23 -14.33
C SER A 359 -57.38 2.26 -15.17
N THR A 360 -57.57 2.26 -16.49
CA THR A 360 -56.91 3.22 -17.39
C THR A 360 -57.12 4.69 -17.01
N ASN A 361 -58.27 5.02 -16.41
CA ASN A 361 -58.60 6.37 -15.97
C ASN A 361 -58.34 6.62 -14.48
N SER A 362 -57.72 5.67 -13.78
CA SER A 362 -57.32 5.84 -12.39
C SER A 362 -56.26 6.94 -12.27
N ARG A 363 -56.28 7.63 -11.12
CA ARG A 363 -55.32 8.69 -10.81
C ARG A 363 -54.29 8.19 -9.83
N ILE A 364 -53.06 8.65 -10.00
CA ILE A 364 -51.92 8.33 -9.16
C ILE A 364 -51.68 9.50 -8.23
N VAL A 365 -51.44 9.21 -6.95
CA VAL A 365 -51.06 10.22 -5.96
C VAL A 365 -49.66 9.89 -5.46
N LEU A 366 -48.79 10.90 -5.47
CA LEU A 366 -47.46 10.87 -4.89
C LEU A 366 -47.43 11.74 -3.64
N ILE A 367 -46.71 11.29 -2.63
CA ILE A 367 -46.60 11.92 -1.32
C ILE A 367 -45.11 12.13 -1.05
N ILE A 368 -44.72 13.36 -0.70
CA ILE A 368 -43.35 13.72 -0.36
C ILE A 368 -43.28 14.23 1.07
N GLU A 369 -42.32 13.72 1.82
CA GLU A 369 -41.94 14.21 3.15
C GLU A 369 -40.41 14.16 3.27
N GLY A 370 -39.85 14.74 4.34
CA GLY A 370 -38.41 14.72 4.56
C GLY A 370 -37.92 15.88 5.40
N SER A 371 -36.68 16.29 5.15
CA SER A 371 -36.03 17.45 5.77
C SER A 371 -35.37 18.36 4.73
N GLY A 372 -35.01 19.57 5.14
CA GLY A 372 -34.54 20.64 4.23
C GLY A 372 -35.70 21.25 3.44
N ARG A 373 -35.39 22.01 2.38
CA ARG A 373 -36.39 22.68 1.55
C ARG A 373 -35.94 22.84 0.11
N ARG A 374 -36.86 22.53 -0.82
CA ARG A 374 -36.83 22.95 -2.22
C ARG A 374 -38.18 23.59 -2.57
N SER A 375 -38.17 24.76 -3.18
CA SER A 375 -39.41 25.48 -3.51
C SER A 375 -39.80 25.26 -4.97
N ALA A 376 -40.90 24.53 -5.21
CA ALA A 376 -41.38 24.21 -6.56
C ALA A 376 -42.64 25.00 -6.94
N GLU A 377 -42.83 25.23 -8.23
CA GLU A 377 -44.04 25.82 -8.79
C GLU A 377 -45.25 24.91 -8.50
N SER A 378 -46.31 25.46 -7.92
CA SER A 378 -47.61 24.79 -7.80
C SER A 378 -48.48 25.01 -9.05
N PHE A 379 -49.65 24.38 -9.08
CA PHE A 379 -50.68 24.67 -10.08
C PHE A 379 -51.18 26.13 -10.00
N GLU A 380 -51.42 26.65 -8.79
CA GLU A 380 -51.89 28.02 -8.56
C GLU A 380 -50.86 29.07 -8.92
N GLY A 381 -49.58 28.80 -8.63
CA GLY A 381 -48.48 29.69 -8.95
C GLY A 381 -48.28 29.78 -10.46
N TYR A 382 -48.04 28.64 -11.12
CA TYR A 382 -47.82 28.60 -12.55
C TYR A 382 -48.25 27.24 -13.15
N ALA A 383 -49.52 27.14 -13.53
CA ALA A 383 -50.13 25.93 -14.09
C ALA A 383 -49.34 25.21 -15.22
N SER A 384 -48.62 25.93 -16.10
CA SER A 384 -47.81 25.29 -17.15
C SER A 384 -46.44 24.77 -16.67
N ARG A 385 -46.06 25.05 -15.43
CA ARG A 385 -44.81 24.65 -14.76
C ARG A 385 -45.03 23.81 -13.51
N ALA A 386 -46.28 23.61 -13.11
CA ALA A 386 -46.68 22.67 -12.05
C ALA A 386 -46.07 21.27 -12.28
N PRO A 387 -45.92 20.43 -11.23
CA PRO A 387 -45.24 19.14 -11.34
C PRO A 387 -45.80 18.24 -12.46
N GLN A 388 -44.93 17.49 -13.13
CA GLN A 388 -45.29 16.58 -14.22
C GLN A 388 -44.73 15.18 -13.97
N LEU A 389 -45.59 14.17 -13.98
CA LEU A 389 -45.23 12.75 -13.93
C LEU A 389 -45.19 12.19 -15.35
N CYS A 390 -44.06 11.59 -15.73
CA CYS A 390 -43.90 10.82 -16.97
C CYS A 390 -43.69 9.34 -16.63
N VAL A 391 -44.37 8.44 -17.35
CA VAL A 391 -44.33 6.99 -17.15
C VAL A 391 -44.19 6.29 -18.50
N GLU A 392 -43.22 5.42 -18.60
CA GLU A 392 -42.99 4.52 -19.73
C GLU A 392 -43.44 3.11 -19.37
N TYR A 393 -44.22 2.46 -20.22
CA TYR A 393 -44.82 1.16 -19.91
C TYR A 393 -45.07 0.29 -21.14
N LEU A 394 -45.23 -1.02 -20.90
CA LEU A 394 -45.70 -2.01 -21.87
C LEU A 394 -47.09 -2.52 -21.48
N THR A 395 -47.97 -2.72 -22.46
CA THR A 395 -49.35 -3.18 -22.23
C THR A 395 -49.46 -4.65 -21.81
N THR A 396 -48.39 -5.40 -22.06
CA THR A 396 -48.13 -6.74 -21.55
C THR A 396 -46.67 -6.73 -21.10
N PRO A 397 -46.26 -7.58 -20.15
CA PRO A 397 -44.84 -7.81 -19.90
C PRO A 397 -44.11 -8.08 -21.23
N PRO A 398 -42.81 -7.72 -21.34
CA PRO A 398 -42.04 -8.07 -22.52
C PRO A 398 -42.20 -9.57 -22.81
N ASN A 399 -42.35 -9.94 -24.09
CA ASN A 399 -42.30 -11.35 -24.47
C ASN A 399 -40.88 -11.79 -24.12
N VAL A 400 -40.75 -12.61 -23.09
CA VAL A 400 -39.48 -13.17 -22.65
C VAL A 400 -39.62 -14.67 -22.66
N ASP A 401 -38.53 -15.38 -22.93
CA ASP A 401 -38.55 -16.84 -23.04
C ASP A 401 -39.04 -17.52 -21.75
N CYS A 402 -38.75 -16.89 -20.60
CA CYS A 402 -39.17 -17.35 -19.28
C CYS A 402 -40.01 -16.29 -18.55
N PRO A 403 -41.33 -16.21 -18.81
CA PRO A 403 -42.22 -15.18 -18.26
C PRO A 403 -42.30 -15.13 -16.73
N ALA A 404 -42.04 -16.25 -16.06
CA ALA A 404 -42.04 -16.31 -14.60
C ALA A 404 -40.80 -15.64 -13.98
N LEU A 405 -39.68 -15.60 -14.73
CA LEU A 405 -38.42 -14.98 -14.32
C LEU A 405 -38.24 -13.59 -14.96
N SER A 406 -39.15 -13.17 -15.83
CA SER A 406 -39.06 -11.92 -16.58
C SER A 406 -37.75 -11.77 -17.39
N GLY A 407 -37.20 -12.88 -17.91
CA GLY A 407 -35.93 -12.91 -18.65
C GLY A 407 -35.89 -13.93 -19.79
N ASN A 408 -34.96 -13.74 -20.72
CA ASN A 408 -34.70 -14.63 -21.87
C ASN A 408 -33.71 -15.74 -21.50
N TYR A 409 -33.55 -16.75 -22.36
CA TYR A 409 -32.49 -17.75 -22.17
C TYR A 409 -31.10 -17.08 -22.10
N GLY A 410 -30.25 -17.56 -21.21
CA GLY A 410 -28.92 -16.98 -20.99
C GLY A 410 -28.93 -15.60 -20.33
N ALA A 411 -30.09 -15.02 -20.03
CA ALA A 411 -30.15 -13.83 -19.19
C ALA A 411 -29.66 -14.19 -17.79
N THR A 412 -28.97 -13.24 -17.16
CA THR A 412 -28.55 -13.38 -15.77
C THR A 412 -29.77 -13.48 -14.87
N CYS A 413 -29.69 -14.38 -13.90
CA CYS A 413 -30.69 -14.53 -12.85
C CYS A 413 -29.98 -14.80 -11.51
N ASP A 414 -30.72 -15.07 -10.45
CA ASP A 414 -30.19 -15.48 -9.14
C ASP A 414 -31.04 -16.68 -8.69
N ASP A 415 -30.41 -17.85 -8.56
CA ASP A 415 -31.10 -19.08 -8.16
C ASP A 415 -31.22 -19.23 -6.63
N GLY A 416 -30.69 -18.24 -5.90
CA GLY A 416 -30.64 -18.18 -4.44
C GLY A 416 -29.71 -19.22 -3.83
N ASN A 417 -28.92 -19.93 -4.63
CA ASN A 417 -27.94 -20.89 -4.17
C ASN A 417 -26.55 -20.21 -4.11
N PRO A 418 -26.02 -19.93 -2.90
CA PRO A 418 -24.70 -19.30 -2.75
C PRO A 418 -23.53 -20.21 -3.20
N ASN A 419 -23.84 -21.42 -3.67
CA ASN A 419 -22.87 -22.40 -4.13
C ASN A 419 -22.78 -22.47 -5.66
N THR A 420 -23.40 -21.52 -6.35
CA THR A 420 -23.34 -21.39 -7.80
C THR A 420 -23.03 -19.93 -8.15
N TYR A 421 -22.29 -19.73 -9.23
CA TYR A 421 -21.98 -18.42 -9.79
C TYR A 421 -22.33 -18.38 -11.27
N ASN A 422 -22.41 -17.18 -11.84
CA ASN A 422 -22.88 -16.97 -13.22
C ASN A 422 -24.25 -17.61 -13.49
N ASP A 423 -25.20 -17.42 -12.57
CA ASP A 423 -26.53 -18.01 -12.74
C ASP A 423 -27.21 -17.46 -13.99
N GLN A 424 -27.63 -18.37 -14.85
CA GLN A 424 -28.31 -18.06 -16.09
C GLN A 424 -29.62 -18.83 -16.18
N ILE A 425 -30.57 -18.21 -16.88
CA ILE A 425 -31.84 -18.85 -17.20
C ILE A 425 -31.58 -19.95 -18.24
N ASP A 426 -31.76 -21.21 -17.82
CA ASP A 426 -31.60 -22.37 -18.69
C ASP A 426 -32.80 -22.53 -19.65
N SER A 427 -32.67 -23.47 -20.59
CA SER A 427 -33.72 -23.80 -21.58
C SER A 427 -35.00 -24.40 -20.98
N ASN A 428 -34.99 -24.75 -19.70
CA ASN A 428 -36.15 -25.22 -18.94
C ASN A 428 -36.77 -24.14 -18.06
N CYS A 429 -36.31 -22.89 -18.16
CA CYS A 429 -36.70 -21.77 -17.32
C CYS A 429 -36.40 -21.97 -15.82
N ASN A 430 -35.31 -22.65 -15.50
CA ASN A 430 -34.70 -22.61 -14.17
C ASN A 430 -33.58 -21.57 -14.19
N CYS A 431 -33.40 -20.92 -13.05
CA CYS A 431 -32.14 -20.25 -12.79
C CYS A 431 -31.16 -21.29 -12.26
N THR A 432 -30.02 -21.44 -12.92
CA THR A 432 -28.96 -22.38 -12.51
C THR A 432 -27.63 -21.72 -12.77
N GLY A 433 -26.71 -21.75 -11.80
CA GLY A 433 -25.33 -21.36 -12.03
C GLY A 433 -24.34 -22.52 -12.07
N THR A 434 -23.13 -22.17 -12.43
CA THR A 434 -21.97 -23.06 -12.40
C THR A 434 -21.60 -23.32 -10.94
N PRO A 435 -21.42 -24.57 -10.49
CA PRO A 435 -21.00 -24.86 -9.13
C PRO A 435 -19.71 -24.11 -8.79
N THR A 436 -19.71 -23.31 -7.72
CA THR A 436 -18.47 -22.68 -7.24
C THR A 436 -17.50 -23.75 -6.73
N PRO A 437 -16.18 -23.54 -6.88
CA PRO A 437 -15.14 -24.30 -6.18
C PRO A 437 -15.34 -24.37 -4.65
N CYS A 438 -16.17 -23.47 -4.08
CA CYS A 438 -16.33 -23.21 -2.66
C CYS A 438 -17.76 -23.48 -2.13
N PRO A 439 -18.22 -24.75 -2.16
CA PRO A 439 -19.58 -25.09 -1.76
C PRO A 439 -19.82 -24.86 -0.26
N GLY A 440 -20.72 -23.93 0.03
CA GLY A 440 -21.25 -23.56 1.34
C GLY A 440 -20.71 -22.24 1.89
N ILE A 441 -19.72 -21.67 1.20
CA ILE A 441 -18.91 -20.53 1.68
C ILE A 441 -19.02 -19.35 0.70
N GLY A 442 -19.12 -19.62 -0.61
CA GLY A 442 -19.16 -18.58 -1.65
C GLY A 442 -17.77 -18.22 -2.17
N ASP A 443 -17.76 -17.50 -3.29
CA ASP A 443 -16.62 -16.88 -3.99
C ASP A 443 -17.26 -15.72 -4.76
N ALA A 444 -17.32 -14.54 -4.14
CA ALA A 444 -18.19 -13.45 -4.59
C ALA A 444 -17.57 -12.59 -5.72
N ASP A 445 -16.28 -12.75 -6.01
CA ASP A 445 -15.63 -12.12 -7.16
C ASP A 445 -15.16 -13.08 -8.26
N GLY A 446 -15.16 -14.39 -8.00
CA GLY A 446 -14.93 -15.45 -8.99
C GLY A 446 -13.46 -15.69 -9.32
N ASP A 447 -12.54 -15.34 -8.42
CA ASP A 447 -11.10 -15.56 -8.62
C ASP A 447 -10.65 -17.02 -8.33
N GLY A 448 -11.55 -17.83 -7.76
CA GLY A 448 -11.32 -19.25 -7.45
C GLY A 448 -10.84 -19.51 -6.01
N ILE A 449 -10.81 -18.50 -5.14
CA ILE A 449 -10.54 -18.59 -3.71
C ILE A 449 -11.86 -18.55 -2.94
N CYS A 450 -11.95 -19.34 -1.86
CA CYS A 450 -13.18 -19.38 -1.06
C CYS A 450 -13.27 -18.16 -0.16
N ALA A 451 -14.47 -17.59 -0.02
CA ALA A 451 -14.75 -16.38 0.77
C ALA A 451 -14.25 -16.40 2.23
N ASP A 452 -13.99 -17.58 2.82
CA ASP A 452 -13.44 -17.71 4.17
C ASP A 452 -11.91 -17.66 4.24
N THR A 453 -11.26 -17.76 3.09
CA THR A 453 -9.81 -17.69 2.88
C THR A 453 -9.39 -16.56 1.94
N ASP A 454 -10.36 -15.95 1.26
CA ASP A 454 -10.19 -14.78 0.41
C ASP A 454 -10.15 -13.50 1.26
N CYS A 455 -9.12 -12.72 1.02
CA CYS A 455 -8.89 -11.47 1.71
C CYS A 455 -9.70 -10.29 1.21
N ASP A 456 -10.19 -10.35 -0.03
CA ASP A 456 -11.24 -9.48 -0.50
C ASP A 456 -12.08 -10.20 -1.55
N ASP A 457 -13.01 -11.03 -1.07
CA ASP A 457 -14.00 -11.81 -1.83
C ASP A 457 -14.92 -10.96 -2.75
N ASN A 458 -14.63 -9.68 -2.97
CA ASN A 458 -15.36 -8.80 -3.89
C ASN A 458 -14.43 -8.13 -4.94
N ASP A 459 -13.13 -8.41 -4.95
CA ASP A 459 -12.16 -7.88 -5.92
C ASP A 459 -11.27 -8.99 -6.50
N PRO A 460 -11.54 -9.45 -7.74
CA PRO A 460 -10.89 -10.62 -8.33
C PRO A 460 -9.41 -10.37 -8.72
N ASN A 461 -8.86 -9.20 -8.38
CA ASN A 461 -7.45 -8.87 -8.52
C ASN A 461 -6.66 -9.05 -7.21
N ILE A 462 -7.33 -9.37 -6.10
CA ILE A 462 -6.75 -9.52 -4.76
C ILE A 462 -6.80 -11.00 -4.35
N THR A 463 -5.97 -11.81 -4.98
CA THR A 463 -6.00 -13.28 -4.80
C THR A 463 -5.18 -13.78 -3.60
N TYR A 464 -4.98 -12.95 -2.56
CA TYR A 464 -4.07 -13.28 -1.46
C TYR A 464 -4.78 -14.03 -0.33
N GLN A 465 -4.13 -15.06 0.22
CA GLN A 465 -4.66 -15.87 1.32
C GLN A 465 -3.83 -15.69 2.61
N PRO A 466 -4.43 -15.86 3.80
CA PRO A 466 -3.67 -15.89 5.05
C PRO A 466 -2.50 -16.89 5.01
N GLY A 467 -1.27 -16.39 5.19
CA GLY A 467 -0.03 -17.15 5.08
C GLY A 467 0.79 -16.86 3.82
N ASP A 468 0.21 -16.20 2.81
CA ASP A 468 0.95 -15.75 1.63
C ASP A 468 1.99 -14.69 2.01
N THR A 469 3.10 -14.68 1.27
CA THR A 469 4.12 -13.64 1.43
C THR A 469 3.60 -12.30 0.92
N CYS A 470 3.81 -11.25 1.67
CA CYS A 470 3.43 -9.89 1.29
C CYS A 470 4.53 -8.90 1.69
N ASP A 471 4.39 -7.64 1.27
CA ASP A 471 5.25 -6.53 1.69
C ASP A 471 4.33 -5.43 2.20
N ASP A 472 4.42 -5.08 3.49
CA ASP A 472 3.58 -4.04 4.11
C ASP A 472 4.11 -2.62 3.80
N GLY A 473 5.17 -2.54 3.00
CA GLY A 473 5.84 -1.31 2.62
C GLY A 473 6.61 -0.68 3.79
N ASP A 474 6.74 -1.36 4.94
CA ASP A 474 7.57 -0.91 6.04
C ASP A 474 8.99 -1.48 5.89
N PRO A 475 10.00 -0.67 5.51
CA PRO A 475 11.39 -1.13 5.37
C PRO A 475 12.03 -1.55 6.72
N ASN A 476 11.28 -1.48 7.82
CA ASN A 476 11.72 -1.79 9.17
C ASN A 476 11.39 -3.21 9.61
N THR A 477 10.51 -3.91 8.88
CA THR A 477 10.07 -5.27 9.17
C THR A 477 10.59 -6.21 8.08
N VAL A 478 10.73 -7.50 8.40
CA VAL A 478 10.99 -8.54 7.40
C VAL A 478 10.17 -9.80 7.69
N GLY A 479 9.81 -10.54 6.65
CA GLY A 479 9.15 -11.85 6.75
C GLY A 479 7.63 -11.74 6.94
N GLU A 480 7.04 -10.70 6.35
CA GLU A 480 5.63 -10.38 6.40
C GLU A 480 4.81 -11.47 5.71
N THR A 481 3.66 -11.74 6.31
CA THR A 481 2.66 -12.63 5.74
C THR A 481 1.31 -11.97 5.81
N ILE A 482 0.43 -12.33 4.88
CA ILE A 482 -0.97 -11.97 4.95
C ILE A 482 -1.53 -12.62 6.21
N GLN A 483 -2.04 -11.80 7.11
CA GLN A 483 -2.60 -12.23 8.38
C GLN A 483 -4.01 -12.78 8.16
N ALA A 484 -4.57 -13.45 9.18
CA ALA A 484 -5.94 -13.95 9.13
C ALA A 484 -7.01 -12.84 9.00
N ASP A 485 -6.65 -11.58 9.26
CA ASP A 485 -7.49 -10.41 9.02
C ASP A 485 -7.17 -9.72 7.68
N CYS A 486 -6.37 -10.37 6.84
CA CYS A 486 -6.05 -9.94 5.50
C CYS A 486 -5.27 -8.63 5.40
N SER A 487 -4.72 -8.20 6.53
CA SER A 487 -3.64 -7.22 6.54
C SER A 487 -2.32 -7.88 6.15
N CYS A 488 -1.50 -7.17 5.39
CA CYS A 488 -0.09 -7.53 5.31
C CYS A 488 0.62 -7.09 6.59
N GLY A 489 1.29 -8.01 7.28
CA GLY A 489 2.01 -7.69 8.50
C GLY A 489 2.71 -8.89 9.14
N GLY A 490 3.04 -8.76 10.43
CA GLY A 490 3.67 -9.84 11.20
C GLY A 490 5.19 -9.96 11.03
N GLY A 491 5.83 -9.05 10.29
CA GLY A 491 7.29 -8.97 10.20
C GLY A 491 7.94 -8.44 11.48
N ALA A 492 9.15 -8.90 11.79
CA ALA A 492 9.85 -8.52 13.02
C ALA A 492 10.85 -7.36 12.78
N ALA A 493 10.61 -6.21 13.41
CA ALA A 493 11.60 -5.13 13.44
C ALA A 493 12.76 -5.48 14.39
N SER A 494 13.99 -5.49 13.87
CA SER A 494 15.21 -5.62 14.70
C SER A 494 16.04 -4.33 14.64
N PRO A 495 15.64 -3.27 15.38
CA PRO A 495 16.43 -2.05 15.47
C PRO A 495 17.82 -2.36 16.04
N THR A 496 18.85 -1.83 15.40
CA THR A 496 20.22 -1.92 15.89
C THR A 496 20.54 -0.68 16.70
N LEU A 497 20.96 -0.87 17.96
CA LEU A 497 21.50 0.21 18.80
C LEU A 497 23.03 0.16 18.75
N SER A 498 23.65 1.25 18.31
CA SER A 498 25.11 1.45 18.31
C SER A 498 25.46 2.64 19.19
N CYS A 499 26.30 2.44 20.19
CA CYS A 499 26.79 3.49 21.08
C CYS A 499 28.32 3.53 21.03
N VAL A 500 28.90 4.71 20.80
CA VAL A 500 30.35 4.90 20.82
C VAL A 500 30.72 6.17 21.57
N GLN A 501 31.79 6.08 22.37
CA GLN A 501 32.40 7.22 23.05
C GLN A 501 33.47 7.85 22.15
N VAL A 502 33.74 9.14 22.37
CA VAL A 502 34.98 9.77 21.89
C VAL A 502 36.17 8.94 22.40
N ASN A 503 37.10 8.59 21.50
CA ASN A 503 38.13 7.58 21.81
C ASN A 503 39.58 7.99 21.52
N HIS A 504 39.82 9.24 21.10
CA HIS A 504 41.16 9.84 21.00
C HIS A 504 41.10 11.30 21.40
N SER A 505 42.24 11.83 21.86
CA SER A 505 42.42 13.26 22.19
C SER A 505 42.11 14.19 21.01
N SER A 506 42.38 13.76 19.77
CA SER A 506 42.03 14.54 18.57
C SER A 506 40.58 14.36 18.09
N ASP A 507 39.74 13.66 18.86
CA ASP A 507 38.33 13.41 18.51
C ASP A 507 37.36 14.26 19.35
N ASP A 508 37.83 15.04 20.31
CA ASP A 508 37.11 16.18 20.85
C ASP A 508 38.03 17.40 20.93
N ALA A 509 37.48 18.58 20.71
CA ALA A 509 38.26 19.79 20.56
C ALA A 509 37.43 21.03 20.83
N GLU A 510 38.11 22.10 21.22
CA GLU A 510 37.52 23.41 21.43
C GLU A 510 38.16 24.42 20.47
N GLU A 511 37.34 25.21 19.79
CA GLU A 511 37.80 26.30 18.95
C GLU A 511 37.46 27.64 19.58
N TRP A 512 38.48 28.36 20.01
CA TRP A 512 38.36 29.70 20.60
C TRP A 512 37.97 30.76 19.55
N PRO A 513 37.48 31.95 19.96
CA PRO A 513 37.03 32.98 19.01
C PRO A 513 38.10 33.50 18.04
N ASN A 514 39.39 33.30 18.34
CA ASN A 514 40.49 33.64 17.44
C ASN A 514 40.79 32.53 16.41
N GLY A 515 40.03 31.43 16.44
CA GLY A 515 40.17 30.25 15.59
C GLY A 515 41.20 29.24 16.07
N GLN A 516 41.89 29.46 17.19
CA GLN A 516 42.84 28.49 17.72
C GLN A 516 42.10 27.25 18.23
N ILE A 517 42.70 26.07 18.01
CA ILE A 517 42.15 24.79 18.44
C ILE A 517 42.87 24.33 19.70
N ASP A 518 42.12 23.94 20.73
CA ASP A 518 42.62 23.13 21.83
C ASP A 518 42.15 21.68 21.65
N LEU A 519 43.11 20.78 21.48
CA LEU A 519 42.88 19.34 21.33
C LEU A 519 43.11 18.57 22.64
N THR A 520 43.50 19.25 23.72
CA THR A 520 44.00 18.59 24.94
C THR A 520 43.38 19.14 26.21
N SER A 521 42.31 19.93 26.07
CA SER A 521 41.55 20.47 27.19
C SER A 521 41.00 19.34 28.05
N THR A 522 40.99 19.51 29.36
CA THR A 522 40.48 18.49 30.30
C THR A 522 38.96 18.55 30.46
N ASP A 523 38.38 19.67 30.05
CA ASP A 523 36.97 20.00 30.03
C ASP A 523 36.55 20.30 28.58
N LEU A 524 35.27 20.11 28.31
CA LEU A 524 34.64 20.48 27.06
C LEU A 524 33.54 21.51 27.37
N GLU A 525 33.87 22.79 27.24
CA GLU A 525 32.94 23.89 27.40
C GLU A 525 32.02 24.00 26.19
N LEU A 526 30.74 23.71 26.41
CA LEU A 526 29.72 23.92 25.40
C LEU A 526 29.43 25.42 25.28
N ALA A 527 29.76 25.98 24.11
CA ALA A 527 29.52 27.35 23.64
C ALA A 527 30.30 28.51 24.30
N LEU A 528 30.70 28.43 25.55
CA LEU A 528 31.37 29.53 26.26
C LEU A 528 32.40 29.06 27.28
N ASP A 529 33.63 29.56 27.15
CA ASP A 529 34.68 29.48 28.18
C ASP A 529 34.92 30.88 28.78
N PHE A 530 35.03 30.98 30.10
CA PHE A 530 35.32 32.26 30.78
C PHE A 530 36.70 32.84 30.46
N ASN A 531 37.68 32.01 30.10
CA ASN A 531 39.05 32.44 29.81
C ASN A 531 39.20 32.87 28.35
N HIS A 532 38.45 32.25 27.44
CA HIS A 532 38.64 32.42 25.99
C HIS A 532 37.44 33.06 25.27
N GLY A 533 36.23 33.05 25.84
CA GLY A 533 35.02 33.63 25.27
C GLY A 533 34.16 32.60 24.55
N SER A 534 33.30 33.07 23.63
CA SER A 534 32.40 32.18 22.87
C SER A 534 33.20 31.29 21.93
N GLN A 535 32.90 30.00 21.97
CA GLN A 535 33.67 28.98 21.28
C GLN A 535 32.77 27.93 20.63
N VAL A 536 33.39 27.08 19.82
CA VAL A 536 32.73 25.92 19.22
C VAL A 536 33.38 24.66 19.78
N ALA A 537 32.58 23.80 20.38
CA ALA A 537 33.02 22.46 20.79
C ALA A 537 32.77 21.48 19.63
N GLY A 538 33.75 20.66 19.30
CA GLY A 538 33.65 19.59 18.31
C GLY A 538 33.85 18.23 18.95
N MET A 539 33.06 17.24 18.54
CA MET A 539 33.22 15.84 18.93
C MET A 539 33.12 14.95 17.70
N ARG A 540 33.96 13.94 17.61
CA ARG A 540 34.06 13.00 16.51
C ARG A 540 33.92 11.58 17.04
N PHE A 541 33.01 10.84 16.43
CA PHE A 541 32.62 9.50 16.85
C PHE A 541 33.07 8.50 15.80
N ASN A 542 33.91 7.55 16.20
CA ASN A 542 34.45 6.49 15.36
C ASN A 542 33.73 5.18 15.62
N GLY A 543 33.57 4.36 14.57
CA GLY A 543 33.13 2.96 14.73
C GLY A 543 31.66 2.77 15.07
N LEU A 544 30.79 3.72 14.70
CA LEU A 544 29.33 3.56 14.82
C LEU A 544 28.80 2.39 13.98
N ASN A 545 29.51 2.00 12.91
CA ASN A 545 29.18 0.89 12.04
C ASN A 545 27.78 0.97 11.41
N ILE A 546 27.25 2.18 11.22
CA ILE A 546 25.93 2.41 10.62
C ILE A 546 26.05 2.27 9.10
N PRO A 547 25.35 1.33 8.44
CA PRO A 547 25.36 1.26 6.98
C PRO A 547 24.84 2.55 6.34
N GLN A 548 25.40 2.90 5.18
CA GLN A 548 24.94 4.02 4.37
C GLN A 548 23.45 3.89 4.05
N GLY A 549 22.69 4.97 4.18
CA GLY A 549 21.25 5.00 3.92
C GLY A 549 20.40 4.36 5.01
N SER A 550 20.97 3.98 6.16
CA SER A 550 20.19 3.51 7.30
C SER A 550 19.16 4.54 7.74
N ARG A 551 17.97 4.07 8.11
CA ARG A 551 16.94 4.91 8.72
C ARG A 551 17.30 5.11 10.19
N ILE A 552 17.61 6.33 10.57
CA ILE A 552 17.91 6.68 11.96
C ILE A 552 16.59 6.85 12.71
N LEU A 553 16.37 6.01 13.71
CA LEU A 553 15.17 6.05 14.54
C LEU A 553 15.32 7.07 15.67
N LYS A 554 16.46 7.05 16.36
CA LYS A 554 16.81 7.97 17.45
C LYS A 554 18.32 8.15 17.52
N ALA A 555 18.78 9.36 17.81
CA ALA A 555 20.19 9.62 18.08
C ALA A 555 20.34 10.62 19.23
N ARG A 556 21.30 10.39 20.13
CA ARG A 556 21.54 11.31 21.25
C ARG A 556 22.97 11.24 21.73
N ILE A 557 23.48 12.37 22.21
CA ILE A 557 24.75 12.44 22.94
C ILE A 557 24.47 12.45 24.44
N GLN A 558 25.13 11.57 25.18
CA GLN A 558 25.19 11.61 26.63
C GLN A 558 26.49 12.29 27.07
N PHE A 559 26.36 13.39 27.81
CA PHE A 559 27.49 14.07 28.45
C PHE A 559 27.64 13.66 29.92
N THR A 560 28.84 13.82 30.45
CA THR A 560 29.13 13.74 31.89
C THR A 560 29.58 15.10 32.38
N VAL A 561 29.02 15.58 33.49
CA VAL A 561 29.37 16.90 34.05
C VAL A 561 30.81 16.91 34.57
N ASP A 562 31.65 17.82 34.08
CA ASP A 562 33.00 18.06 34.63
C ASP A 562 32.97 19.07 35.77
N ASP A 563 32.33 20.22 35.54
CA ASP A 563 32.20 21.29 36.52
C ASP A 563 30.75 21.82 36.64
N THR A 564 30.48 22.58 37.70
CA THR A 564 29.14 23.15 37.97
C THR A 564 29.04 24.65 37.72
N GLN A 565 29.99 25.23 36.97
CA GLN A 565 30.01 26.61 36.52
C GLN A 565 29.07 26.79 35.33
N ASN A 566 27.80 26.87 35.65
CA ASN A 566 26.74 27.10 34.68
C ASN A 566 26.56 28.58 34.38
N GLU A 567 26.28 28.91 33.13
CA GLU A 567 25.77 30.24 32.74
C GLU A 567 24.37 30.10 32.15
N ASP A 568 23.42 30.85 32.72
CA ASP A 568 22.04 30.93 32.24
C ASP A 568 21.78 32.37 31.73
N LEU A 569 21.10 32.58 30.60
CA LEU A 569 20.43 31.61 29.72
C LEU A 569 21.43 30.79 28.89
N CYS A 570 21.23 29.47 28.83
CA CYS A 570 21.99 28.58 27.94
C CYS A 570 21.11 28.11 26.79
N ASN A 571 21.54 28.39 25.56
CA ASN A 571 20.91 27.90 24.35
C ASN A 571 22.00 27.49 23.36
N LEU A 572 22.08 26.19 23.13
CA LEU A 572 23.08 25.54 22.31
C LEU A 572 22.45 25.17 20.98
N ARG A 573 23.28 25.18 19.94
CA ARG A 573 22.92 24.68 18.62
C ARG A 573 23.84 23.52 18.30
N ILE A 574 23.24 22.38 17.97
CA ILE A 574 23.93 21.15 17.64
C ILE A 574 23.76 20.91 16.14
N TYR A 575 24.86 20.71 15.44
CA TYR A 575 24.87 20.41 14.01
C TYR A 575 26.01 19.43 13.69
N GLY A 576 25.92 18.75 12.55
CA GLY A 576 26.94 17.80 12.13
C GLY A 576 27.86 18.37 11.05
N GLU A 577 28.99 17.72 10.82
CA GLU A 577 29.78 17.93 9.61
C GLU A 577 29.13 17.21 8.42
N ALA A 578 28.73 17.95 7.39
CA ALA A 578 28.21 17.43 6.14
C ALA A 578 29.32 16.89 5.23
N SER A 579 30.00 15.83 5.69
CA SER A 579 31.02 15.11 4.93
C SER A 579 30.79 13.60 4.94
N ASP A 580 31.38 12.91 3.98
CA ASP A 580 31.23 11.45 3.81
C ASP A 580 32.03 10.67 4.87
N HIS A 581 33.09 11.29 5.39
CA HIS A 581 33.94 10.78 6.46
C HIS A 581 34.61 11.96 7.18
N ALA A 582 34.21 12.22 8.42
CA ALA A 582 34.82 13.29 9.19
C ALA A 582 36.28 12.97 9.51
N SER A 583 37.19 13.90 9.24
CA SER A 583 38.61 13.79 9.64
C SER A 583 38.80 14.15 11.12
N SER A 584 39.81 13.59 11.79
CA SER A 584 40.19 14.00 13.15
C SER A 584 40.43 15.51 13.23
N PHE A 585 40.19 16.09 14.41
CA PHE A 585 40.52 17.49 14.64
C PHE A 585 42.04 17.68 14.63
N ALA A 586 42.48 18.86 14.16
CA ALA A 586 43.89 19.18 14.04
C ALA A 586 44.16 20.58 14.60
N ASP A 587 45.38 20.80 15.10
CA ASP A 587 45.87 22.11 15.56
C ASP A 587 46.16 23.03 14.36
N ILE A 588 45.08 23.39 13.66
CA ILE A 588 45.03 24.28 12.50
C ILE A 588 43.93 25.28 12.78
N ASN A 589 44.22 26.57 12.63
CA ASN A 589 43.22 27.60 12.87
C ASN A 589 41.92 27.34 12.10
N GLN A 590 40.79 27.45 12.77
CA GLN A 590 39.43 27.26 12.25
C GLN A 590 39.10 25.83 11.85
N ASN A 591 39.80 24.82 12.38
CA ASN A 591 39.55 23.42 12.01
C ASN A 591 38.12 22.93 12.30
N ILE A 592 37.41 23.53 13.26
CA ILE A 592 36.03 23.15 13.59
C ILE A 592 35.05 24.04 12.82
N SER A 593 35.20 25.37 12.92
CA SER A 593 34.26 26.34 12.34
C SER A 593 34.28 26.40 10.80
N SER A 594 35.36 25.94 10.16
CA SER A 594 35.43 25.83 8.69
C SER A 594 34.81 24.56 8.12
N ARG A 595 34.40 23.60 8.95
CA ARG A 595 33.76 22.36 8.50
C ARG A 595 32.37 22.66 7.94
N PRO A 596 31.98 22.03 6.80
CA PRO A 596 30.68 22.25 6.21
C PRO A 596 29.58 21.73 7.15
N PRO A 597 28.60 22.54 7.57
CA PRO A 597 27.56 22.08 8.47
C PRO A 597 26.47 21.30 7.72
N THR A 598 25.77 20.40 8.42
CA THR A 598 24.46 19.88 8.00
C THR A 598 23.44 21.01 7.87
N HIS A 599 22.40 20.83 7.07
CA HIS A 599 21.28 21.77 7.02
C HIS A 599 20.40 21.61 8.26
N ALA A 600 20.19 20.38 8.71
CA ALA A 600 19.59 20.05 9.98
C ALA A 600 20.45 20.57 11.13
N LEU A 601 19.79 21.21 12.09
CA LEU A 601 20.36 21.74 13.31
C LEU A 601 19.32 21.56 14.42
N VAL A 602 19.78 21.17 15.60
CA VAL A 602 18.94 20.95 16.78
C VAL A 602 19.27 22.01 17.82
N GLU A 603 18.28 22.77 18.25
CA GLU A 603 18.42 23.70 19.37
C GLU A 603 18.23 22.97 20.70
N TRP A 604 19.05 23.32 21.69
CA TRP A 604 19.03 22.72 23.00
C TRP A 604 19.20 23.76 24.08
N ALA A 605 18.21 23.89 24.96
CA ALA A 605 18.27 24.76 26.13
C ALA A 605 18.43 23.90 27.41
N PRO A 606 19.63 23.38 27.72
CA PRO A 606 19.83 22.56 28.90
C PRO A 606 19.64 23.36 30.18
N SER A 607 19.06 22.73 31.21
CA SER A 607 19.12 23.26 32.58
C SER A 607 20.57 23.21 33.12
N GLY A 608 20.84 23.94 34.20
CA GLY A 608 22.14 23.88 34.88
C GLY A 608 22.55 22.45 35.27
N TRP A 609 23.82 22.11 35.09
CA TRP A 609 24.41 20.81 35.38
C TRP A 609 25.01 20.76 36.78
N SER A 610 24.55 19.78 37.57
CA SER A 610 25.02 19.51 38.93
C SER A 610 24.50 18.15 39.41
N PRO A 611 25.26 17.40 40.24
CA PRO A 611 26.67 17.62 40.61
C PRO A 611 27.66 17.13 39.55
N VAL A 612 28.96 17.42 39.73
CA VAL A 612 30.07 16.83 38.97
C VAL A 612 29.94 15.31 38.91
N GLY A 613 30.19 14.74 37.72
CA GLY A 613 30.07 13.32 37.42
C GLY A 613 28.65 12.84 37.11
N SER A 614 27.66 13.74 37.05
CA SER A 614 26.30 13.36 36.64
C SER A 614 26.24 13.09 35.14
N ALA A 615 25.56 12.02 34.74
CA ALA A 615 25.30 11.65 33.35
C ALA A 615 23.88 11.08 33.25
N GLY A 616 22.88 11.95 33.41
CA GLY A 616 21.46 11.60 33.30
C GLY A 616 20.76 12.36 32.18
N PHE A 617 19.43 12.33 32.17
CA PHE A 617 18.60 13.01 31.17
C PHE A 617 18.88 14.51 31.03
N ALA A 618 19.27 15.20 32.11
CA ALA A 618 19.61 16.63 32.05
C ALA A 618 20.92 16.93 31.27
N GLN A 619 21.78 15.92 31.10
CA GLN A 619 23.03 15.96 30.35
C GLN A 619 22.92 15.23 29.00
N GLN A 620 21.71 14.87 28.58
CA GLN A 620 21.46 14.20 27.32
C GLN A 620 20.95 15.21 26.30
N SER A 621 21.48 15.17 25.08
CA SER A 621 20.98 16.01 23.99
C SER A 621 19.53 15.66 23.65
N PRO A 622 18.79 16.56 22.97
CA PRO A 622 17.58 16.19 22.24
C PRO A 622 17.89 15.19 21.12
N ASP A 623 16.85 14.69 20.45
CA ASP A 623 17.02 13.75 19.35
C ASP A 623 17.76 14.41 18.16
N LEU A 624 18.90 13.83 17.83
CA LEU A 624 19.79 14.25 16.74
C LEU A 624 19.53 13.48 15.45
N SER A 625 18.47 12.66 15.40
CA SER A 625 18.13 11.86 14.21
C SER A 625 18.11 12.67 12.91
N PRO A 626 17.63 13.94 12.83
CA PRO A 626 17.65 14.69 11.57
C PRO A 626 19.07 15.02 11.09
N ILE A 627 20.01 15.30 12.02
CA ILE A 627 21.41 15.60 11.72
C ILE A 627 22.11 14.35 11.18
N LEU A 628 21.95 13.23 11.90
CA LEU A 628 22.59 11.97 11.51
C LEU A 628 21.99 11.43 10.21
N GLN A 629 20.68 11.60 9.99
CA GLN A 629 20.03 11.17 8.76
C GLN A 629 20.62 11.87 7.53
N GLU A 630 20.93 13.17 7.62
CA GLU A 630 21.63 13.87 6.53
C GLU A 630 23.00 13.28 6.21
N ILE A 631 23.77 12.91 7.23
CA ILE A 631 25.14 12.41 7.07
C ILE A 631 25.13 10.98 6.51
N VAL A 632 24.31 10.08 7.05
CA VAL A 632 24.27 8.68 6.59
C VAL A 632 23.66 8.53 5.18
N ASN A 633 22.87 9.52 4.74
CA ASN A 633 22.29 9.56 3.38
C ASN A 633 23.28 10.03 2.31
N ARG A 634 24.46 10.52 2.69
CA ARG A 634 25.45 11.01 1.72
C ARG A 634 25.98 9.86 0.88
N SER A 635 26.12 10.08 -0.42
CA SER A 635 26.49 9.03 -1.38
C SER A 635 27.89 8.42 -1.17
N GLY A 636 28.81 9.13 -0.53
CA GLY A 636 30.15 8.60 -0.18
C GLY A 636 30.28 8.09 1.25
N TYR A 637 29.24 8.17 2.09
CA TYR A 637 29.27 7.65 3.45
C TYR A 637 29.37 6.11 3.44
N SER A 638 30.07 5.52 4.40
CA SER A 638 30.23 4.06 4.56
C SER A 638 30.07 3.66 6.03
N SER A 639 29.90 2.38 6.34
CA SER A 639 29.80 1.92 7.74
C SER A 639 31.06 2.19 8.57
N ALA A 640 32.22 2.33 7.92
CA ALA A 640 33.47 2.71 8.57
C ALA A 640 33.63 4.24 8.73
N SER A 641 32.66 5.04 8.26
CA SER A 641 32.74 6.49 8.30
C SER A 641 32.56 7.03 9.72
N SER A 642 33.38 8.03 10.06
CA SER A 642 33.27 8.76 11.32
C SER A 642 32.33 9.96 11.16
N ILE A 643 31.59 10.26 12.22
CA ILE A 643 30.65 11.39 12.27
C ILE A 643 31.21 12.43 13.24
N ALA A 644 31.23 13.69 12.83
CA ALA A 644 31.59 14.79 13.72
C ALA A 644 30.37 15.69 13.98
N ILE A 645 30.18 16.06 15.25
CA ILE A 645 29.11 16.90 15.77
C ILE A 645 29.74 18.14 16.41
N MET A 646 29.22 19.32 16.08
CA MET A 646 29.64 20.60 16.62
C MET A 646 28.54 21.22 17.47
N ILE A 647 28.96 21.92 18.53
CA ILE A 647 28.08 22.64 19.43
C ILE A 647 28.60 24.07 19.58
N ASP A 648 27.75 25.03 19.24
CA ASP A 648 27.94 26.45 19.53
C ASP A 648 26.70 27.04 20.21
N GLY A 649 26.70 28.34 20.49
CA GLY A 649 25.52 29.03 21.02
C GLY A 649 25.86 30.05 22.11
N VAL A 650 25.03 30.10 23.14
CA VAL A 650 25.17 31.01 24.29
C VAL A 650 25.01 30.25 25.61
N GLY A 651 25.58 30.82 26.68
CA GLY A 651 25.67 30.19 28.00
C GLY A 651 26.75 29.10 28.03
N ARG A 652 26.85 28.39 29.17
CA ARG A 652 27.93 27.41 29.42
C ARG A 652 27.41 26.16 30.09
N ARG A 653 27.83 25.01 29.59
CA ARG A 653 27.82 23.72 30.29
C ARG A 653 29.17 23.05 30.07
N SER A 654 29.84 22.59 31.13
CA SER A 654 31.15 21.94 31.03
C SER A 654 30.99 20.42 31.12
N ALA A 655 31.37 19.71 30.06
CA ALA A 655 31.41 18.25 30.01
C ALA A 655 32.83 17.73 30.22
N GLU A 656 32.96 16.47 30.65
CA GLU A 656 34.25 15.78 30.64
C GLU A 656 34.70 15.55 29.20
N SER A 657 35.93 15.96 28.87
CA SER A 657 36.58 15.62 27.60
C SER A 657 37.24 14.24 27.67
N PHE A 658 37.74 13.74 26.53
CA PHE A 658 38.58 12.55 26.48
C PHE A 658 39.85 12.70 27.32
N ASP A 659 40.51 13.86 27.23
CA ASP A 659 41.77 14.14 27.95
C ASP A 659 41.55 14.39 29.46
N GLY A 660 40.36 14.81 29.87
CA GLY A 660 39.94 14.81 31.28
C GLY A 660 39.65 13.41 31.79
N SER A 661 38.74 12.69 31.12
CA SER A 661 38.39 11.32 31.46
C SER A 661 37.82 10.55 30.27
N ALA A 662 38.64 9.76 29.60
CA ALA A 662 38.25 8.90 28.48
C ALA A 662 37.00 8.03 28.75
N SER A 663 36.77 7.57 29.99
CA SER A 663 35.58 6.77 30.34
C SER A 663 34.30 7.57 30.49
N LYS A 664 34.40 8.90 30.63
CA LYS A 664 33.28 9.83 30.83
C LYS A 664 33.07 10.80 29.67
N ALA A 665 33.96 10.77 28.68
CA ALA A 665 33.83 11.51 27.44
C ALA A 665 32.48 11.27 26.78
N ALA A 666 32.05 12.22 25.96
CA ALA A 666 30.75 12.20 25.30
C ALA A 666 30.49 10.86 24.56
N GLU A 667 29.30 10.30 24.74
CA GLU A 667 28.85 9.07 24.08
C GLU A 667 27.71 9.36 23.11
N LEU A 668 27.86 8.98 21.84
CA LEU A 668 26.79 9.05 20.85
C LEU A 668 26.14 7.67 20.72
N CYS A 669 24.86 7.58 21.05
CA CYS A 669 24.02 6.41 20.83
C CYS A 669 23.06 6.65 19.67
N VAL A 670 23.00 5.70 18.74
CA VAL A 670 22.18 5.74 17.53
C VAL A 670 21.40 4.43 17.41
N GLU A 671 20.09 4.55 17.41
CA GLU A 671 19.17 3.47 17.09
C GLU A 671 18.78 3.61 15.63
N TYR A 672 19.00 2.59 14.82
CA TYR A 672 18.77 2.64 13.38
C TYR A 672 18.33 1.30 12.82
N LEU A 673 17.82 1.35 11.60
CA LEU A 673 17.49 0.20 10.79
C LEU A 673 18.36 0.22 9.53
N SER A 674 19.09 -0.88 9.31
CA SER A 674 19.94 -1.02 8.13
C SER A 674 19.07 -1.13 6.88
N PRO A 675 19.46 -0.49 5.75
CA PRO A 675 18.80 -0.72 4.49
C PRO A 675 19.09 -2.15 4.04
N THR A 676 18.07 -2.83 3.51
CA THR A 676 18.18 -4.17 2.93
C THR A 676 19.25 -4.15 1.82
N GLY A 677 20.38 -4.85 2.05
CA GLY A 677 21.48 -4.97 1.08
C GLY A 677 22.90 -4.95 1.66
N ALA A 678 23.12 -4.55 2.92
CA ALA A 678 24.44 -4.55 3.53
C ALA A 678 24.45 -5.32 4.87
N ARG A 679 24.83 -6.59 4.83
CA ARG A 679 25.16 -7.38 6.04
C ARG A 679 26.61 -7.09 6.46
N PRO A 680 26.89 -6.58 7.68
CA PRO A 680 28.18 -6.79 8.32
C PRO A 680 28.21 -8.20 8.93
N ALA A 681 29.34 -8.89 8.78
CA ALA A 681 29.54 -10.22 9.32
C ALA A 681 29.80 -10.20 10.85
N THR A 682 29.14 -11.14 11.53
CA THR A 682 29.54 -11.88 12.76
C THR A 682 29.67 -11.16 14.12
N GLY A 683 28.98 -11.73 15.13
CA GLY A 683 29.31 -11.54 16.56
C GLY A 683 28.22 -11.95 17.57
N THR A 684 28.17 -13.25 17.92
CA THR A 684 27.39 -13.95 18.97
C THR A 684 27.01 -13.20 20.27
N THR A 685 25.76 -13.35 20.76
CA THR A 685 25.37 -14.10 21.99
C THR A 685 23.88 -13.94 22.33
N SER A 686 23.12 -15.04 22.31
CA SER A 686 21.73 -15.10 22.76
C SER A 686 21.65 -15.41 24.26
N ILE A 687 20.85 -14.64 25.01
CA ILE A 687 20.35 -14.99 26.34
C ILE A 687 18.82 -15.12 26.26
N VAL A 688 18.34 -16.32 26.60
CA VAL A 688 16.92 -16.70 26.72
C VAL A 688 16.42 -16.38 28.13
N LEU A 689 15.29 -15.67 28.25
CA LEU A 689 14.30 -15.68 29.35
C LEU A 689 12.98 -15.18 28.71
N GLY A 690 11.78 -15.77 28.79
CA GLY A 690 11.21 -16.82 29.61
C GLY A 690 9.83 -16.41 30.19
N GLY A 691 8.75 -16.38 29.36
CA GLY A 691 7.30 -16.49 29.65
C GLY A 691 6.60 -15.49 30.63
N PRO A 692 5.26 -15.59 30.88
CA PRO A 692 4.16 -16.24 30.12
C PRO A 692 2.84 -15.42 30.00
N GLU A 693 1.98 -15.87 29.06
CA GLU A 693 0.49 -15.87 28.97
C GLU A 693 -0.42 -14.74 29.53
N GLY A 694 -1.32 -14.26 28.65
CA GLY A 694 -2.60 -13.62 28.99
C GLY A 694 -3.58 -13.62 27.80
N GLN A 695 -4.55 -14.56 27.81
CA GLN A 695 -5.63 -14.74 26.83
C GLN A 695 -6.75 -13.66 26.91
N PRO A 696 -7.64 -13.58 25.88
CA PRO A 696 -8.35 -12.36 25.47
C PRO A 696 -9.81 -12.30 25.91
N THR A 697 -10.42 -11.11 25.80
CA THR A 697 -11.87 -10.93 25.90
C THR A 697 -12.43 -10.25 24.64
N ASN A 698 -13.23 -11.01 23.88
CA ASN A 698 -14.02 -10.59 22.71
C ASN A 698 -15.26 -9.78 23.12
N GLN A 699 -15.56 -8.70 22.39
CA GLN A 699 -16.89 -8.32 21.88
C GLN A 699 -16.76 -7.21 20.80
N PRO A 700 -17.74 -7.09 19.87
CA PRO A 700 -17.50 -6.90 18.43
C PRO A 700 -17.65 -5.44 17.96
N VAL A 701 -16.97 -5.08 16.87
CA VAL A 701 -17.20 -3.84 16.09
C VAL A 701 -16.84 -4.16 14.63
N SER A 702 -17.78 -4.57 13.79
CA SER A 702 -18.55 -3.73 12.85
C SER A 702 -17.71 -2.75 12.03
N ALA A 703 -17.61 -3.02 10.72
CA ALA A 703 -17.40 -2.13 9.57
C ALA A 703 -16.63 -0.82 9.85
N MET A 704 -15.45 -0.65 9.23
CA MET A 704 -14.72 0.62 9.20
C MET A 704 -15.54 1.71 8.49
N PRO A 705 -15.98 2.78 9.17
CA PRO A 705 -16.00 4.08 8.55
C PRO A 705 -14.58 4.68 8.68
N ASP A 706 -14.25 5.65 7.83
CA ASP A 706 -13.07 6.52 7.98
C ASP A 706 -12.92 6.99 9.45
N GLN A 707 -12.09 6.29 10.24
CA GLN A 707 -12.17 6.39 11.70
C GLN A 707 -11.32 7.58 12.15
N GLN A 708 -12.01 8.65 12.50
CA GLN A 708 -11.44 9.84 13.12
C GLN A 708 -10.65 9.45 14.38
N VAL A 709 -9.31 9.46 14.28
CA VAL A 709 -8.39 9.01 15.36
C VAL A 709 -8.48 9.89 16.61
N LEU A 710 -8.75 11.18 16.42
CA LEU A 710 -8.94 12.16 17.49
C LEU A 710 -10.42 12.56 17.61
N GLY A 711 -11.03 12.31 18.76
CA GLY A 711 -12.38 12.78 19.09
C GLY A 711 -12.46 14.30 19.25
N PRO A 712 -13.65 14.84 19.54
CA PRO A 712 -13.89 16.28 19.58
C PRO A 712 -12.93 17.00 20.54
N LEU A 713 -12.21 17.99 20.02
CA LEU A 713 -11.31 18.82 20.81
C LEU A 713 -12.08 19.97 21.46
N SER A 714 -11.99 20.08 22.78
CA SER A 714 -12.56 21.18 23.55
C SER A 714 -11.50 21.89 24.39
N VAL A 715 -11.71 23.17 24.66
CA VAL A 715 -10.73 24.04 25.34
C VAL A 715 -11.37 24.86 26.45
N ALA A 716 -10.70 24.92 27.60
CA ALA A 716 -11.12 25.72 28.76
C ALA A 716 -9.93 26.23 29.59
N PRO A 717 -9.97 27.45 30.13
CA PRO A 717 -11.02 28.46 29.97
C PRO A 717 -10.97 29.10 28.57
N ASN A 718 -12.15 29.47 28.05
CA ASN A 718 -12.27 30.22 26.80
C ASN A 718 -13.26 31.37 27.02
N PRO A 719 -12.80 32.62 27.23
CA PRO A 719 -11.45 33.11 26.91
C PRO A 719 -10.32 32.63 27.84
N ALA A 720 -9.14 32.39 27.27
CA ALA A 720 -7.91 32.01 27.95
C ALA A 720 -7.10 33.27 28.35
N THR A 721 -6.47 33.24 29.52
CA THR A 721 -5.66 34.34 30.06
C THR A 721 -4.17 34.00 30.02
N ASP A 722 -3.79 32.97 30.75
CA ASP A 722 -2.41 32.54 31.03
C ASP A 722 -2.22 31.02 30.86
N TRP A 723 -3.31 30.25 30.88
CA TRP A 723 -3.32 28.81 30.65
C TRP A 723 -4.54 28.37 29.86
N LEU A 724 -4.44 27.21 29.23
CA LEU A 724 -5.51 26.57 28.47
C LEU A 724 -5.41 25.05 28.62
N ALA A 725 -6.49 24.40 29.05
CA ALA A 725 -6.62 22.95 28.99
C ALA A 725 -7.34 22.53 27.70
N LEU A 726 -6.79 21.51 27.05
CA LEU A 726 -7.36 20.80 25.91
C LEU A 726 -7.90 19.48 26.42
N THR A 727 -9.15 19.16 26.11
CA THR A 727 -9.74 17.85 26.39
C THR A 727 -10.22 17.21 25.09
N PHE A 728 -9.85 15.96 24.88
CA PHE A 728 -10.18 15.18 23.69
C PHE A 728 -9.97 13.69 23.96
N SER A 729 -10.65 12.83 23.22
CA SER A 729 -10.40 11.39 23.23
C SER A 729 -9.48 10.99 22.07
N SER A 730 -8.61 10.00 22.25
CA SER A 730 -7.80 9.42 21.17
C SER A 730 -8.03 7.91 21.05
N ALA A 731 -8.17 7.41 19.84
CA ALA A 731 -8.30 5.98 19.56
C ALA A 731 -6.96 5.23 19.64
N ILE A 732 -5.84 5.95 19.53
CA ILE A 732 -4.47 5.43 19.57
C ILE A 732 -3.61 6.22 20.58
N GLU A 733 -2.47 5.65 20.96
CA GLU A 733 -1.43 6.35 21.70
C GLU A 733 -0.27 6.75 20.78
N GLY A 734 0.42 7.84 21.09
CA GLY A 734 1.57 8.31 20.32
C GLY A 734 1.75 9.82 20.35
N PRO A 735 2.72 10.35 19.60
CA PRO A 735 3.02 11.77 19.59
C PRO A 735 1.86 12.58 18.99
N GLY A 736 1.62 13.73 19.61
CA GLY A 736 0.62 14.69 19.21
C GLY A 736 1.20 16.09 19.23
N ARG A 737 0.93 16.86 18.19
CA ARG A 737 1.38 18.24 18.05
C ARG A 737 0.22 19.19 18.27
N VAL A 738 0.32 20.02 19.30
CA VAL A 738 -0.62 21.11 19.56
C VAL A 738 -0.07 22.38 18.95
N GLN A 739 -0.84 23.08 18.11
CA GLN A 739 -0.43 24.37 17.56
C GLN A 739 -1.54 25.42 17.60
N ALA A 740 -1.19 26.67 17.89
CA ALA A 740 -2.10 27.80 17.78
C ALA A 740 -1.81 28.59 16.49
N ILE A 741 -2.87 28.95 15.75
CA ILE A 741 -2.82 29.64 14.47
C ILE A 741 -3.62 30.94 14.59
N ASN A 742 -3.03 32.06 14.18
CA ASN A 742 -3.73 33.34 14.14
C ASN A 742 -4.70 33.43 12.95
N MET A 743 -5.58 34.43 12.92
CA MET A 743 -6.56 34.60 11.82
C MET A 743 -5.95 34.91 10.45
N ASN A 744 -4.64 35.17 10.37
CA ASN A 744 -3.89 35.32 9.11
C ASN A 744 -3.27 33.99 8.63
N GLY A 745 -3.43 32.90 9.39
CA GLY A 745 -2.89 31.57 9.05
C GLY A 745 -1.46 31.29 9.56
N GLU A 746 -0.89 32.18 10.37
CA GLU A 746 0.46 31.98 10.92
C GLU A 746 0.40 31.15 12.20
N ILE A 747 1.29 30.16 12.32
CA ILE A 747 1.48 29.36 13.53
C ILE A 747 2.28 30.19 14.53
N ILE A 748 1.75 30.37 15.74
CA ILE A 748 2.32 31.25 16.78
C ILE A 748 2.69 30.52 18.07
N LEU A 749 2.26 29.26 18.21
CA LEU A 749 2.61 28.36 19.31
C LEU A 749 2.61 26.94 18.78
N VAL A 750 3.59 26.14 19.20
CA VAL A 750 3.74 24.71 18.89
C VAL A 750 4.23 24.02 20.15
N GLU A 751 3.56 22.95 20.56
CA GLU A 751 3.97 22.10 21.68
C GLU A 751 3.76 20.63 21.32
N GLU A 752 4.80 19.83 21.50
CA GLU A 752 4.73 18.37 21.31
C GLU A 752 4.26 17.71 22.60
N GLN A 753 3.36 16.73 22.47
CA GLN A 753 2.65 16.09 23.57
C GLN A 753 2.55 14.59 23.34
N GLU A 754 2.61 13.83 24.42
CA GLU A 754 2.31 12.40 24.38
C GLU A 754 0.80 12.20 24.55
N ILE A 755 0.14 11.73 23.50
CA ILE A 755 -1.29 11.40 23.53
C ILE A 755 -1.45 9.95 23.97
N ARG A 756 -2.30 9.74 24.96
CA ARG A 756 -2.67 8.41 25.43
C ARG A 756 -3.93 7.93 24.72
N LYS A 757 -4.05 6.62 24.55
CA LYS A 757 -5.33 6.03 24.13
C LYS A 757 -6.41 6.29 25.21
N GLY A 758 -7.58 6.78 24.79
CA GLY A 758 -8.67 7.19 25.68
C GLY A 758 -8.77 8.70 25.87
N GLU A 759 -9.34 9.14 26.98
CA GLU A 759 -9.49 10.57 27.31
C GLU A 759 -8.16 11.21 27.68
N ASN A 760 -7.87 12.36 27.09
CA ASN A 760 -6.67 13.16 27.34
C ASN A 760 -7.06 14.53 27.87
N GLU A 761 -6.26 15.03 28.81
CA GLU A 761 -6.30 16.42 29.26
C GLU A 761 -4.86 16.96 29.19
N ILE A 762 -4.63 17.90 28.27
CA ILE A 762 -3.34 18.57 28.09
C ILE A 762 -3.48 19.99 28.58
N ARG A 763 -2.62 20.42 29.51
CA ARG A 763 -2.66 21.75 30.07
C ARG A 763 -1.46 22.56 29.60
N LEU A 764 -1.72 23.55 28.76
CA LEU A 764 -0.75 24.53 28.30
C LEU A 764 -0.69 25.66 29.33
N GLU A 765 0.48 25.89 29.91
CA GLU A 765 0.72 26.93 30.92
C GLU A 765 1.59 28.05 30.34
N GLY A 766 1.40 29.29 30.79
CA GLY A 766 2.24 30.42 30.37
C GLY A 766 2.01 30.89 28.93
N ILE A 767 0.78 30.78 28.42
CA ILE A 767 0.42 31.16 27.04
C ILE A 767 0.56 32.68 26.86
N SER A 768 1.70 33.12 26.29
CA SER A 768 1.99 34.53 26.03
C SER A 768 1.54 34.95 24.63
N LEU A 769 0.24 34.80 24.35
CA LEU A 769 -0.35 35.20 23.06
C LEU A 769 -1.00 36.59 23.17
N PRO A 770 -0.93 37.43 22.11
CA PRO A 770 -1.67 38.69 22.07
C PRO A 770 -3.19 38.50 22.22
N ASN A 771 -3.91 39.55 22.61
CA ASN A 771 -5.37 39.50 22.66
C ASN A 771 -5.93 39.29 21.25
N GLY A 772 -6.72 38.24 21.07
CA GLY A 772 -7.13 37.85 19.74
C GLY A 772 -7.92 36.55 19.70
N ILE A 773 -8.38 36.24 18.49
CA ILE A 773 -9.03 34.98 18.15
C ILE A 773 -7.98 34.09 17.49
N TYR A 774 -7.93 32.83 17.92
CA TYR A 774 -6.99 31.83 17.44
C TYR A 774 -7.70 30.52 17.13
N ILE A 775 -7.11 29.74 16.23
CA ILE A 775 -7.48 28.35 15.97
C ILE A 775 -6.41 27.49 16.64
N LEU A 776 -6.81 26.67 17.59
CA LEU A 776 -5.97 25.64 18.18
C LEU A 776 -6.17 24.36 17.40
N GLN A 777 -5.09 23.76 16.92
CA GLN A 777 -5.09 22.56 16.12
C GLN A 777 -4.28 21.48 16.83
N LEU A 778 -4.89 20.31 17.04
CA LEU A 778 -4.24 19.11 17.52
C LEU A 778 -4.04 18.16 16.34
N VAL A 779 -2.80 17.75 16.11
CA VAL A 779 -2.41 16.85 15.03
C VAL A 779 -1.81 15.59 15.65
N SER A 780 -2.33 14.42 15.30
CA SER A 780 -1.74 13.13 15.67
C SER A 780 -1.91 12.15 14.52
N GLY A 781 -0.78 11.63 14.00
CA GLY A 781 -0.76 10.89 12.75
C GLY A 781 -1.36 11.69 11.59
N ARG A 782 -2.36 11.10 10.91
CA ARG A 782 -3.13 11.75 9.82
C ARG A 782 -4.37 12.51 10.29
N SER A 783 -4.70 12.44 11.58
CA SER A 783 -5.91 13.05 12.14
C SER A 783 -5.64 14.45 12.68
N VAL A 784 -6.58 15.34 12.39
CA VAL A 784 -6.50 16.75 12.74
C VAL A 784 -7.81 17.17 13.41
N GLN A 785 -7.72 17.80 14.57
CA GLN A 785 -8.85 18.46 15.21
C GLN A 785 -8.55 19.93 15.45
N SER A 786 -9.54 20.77 15.24
CA SER A 786 -9.39 22.23 15.35
C SER A 786 -10.51 22.82 16.21
N VAL A 787 -10.15 23.72 17.11
CA VAL A 787 -11.11 24.46 17.94
C VAL A 787 -10.74 25.93 18.03
N LYS A 788 -11.74 26.80 18.03
CA LYS A 788 -11.55 28.24 18.14
C LYS A 788 -11.46 28.65 19.61
N PHE A 789 -10.46 29.44 19.96
CA PHE A 789 -10.34 30.03 21.30
C PHE A 789 -9.97 31.51 21.24
N ILE A 790 -10.27 32.22 22.32
CA ILE A 790 -10.04 33.64 22.47
C ILE A 790 -9.00 33.82 23.58
N VAL A 791 -7.99 34.65 23.34
CA VAL A 791 -7.06 35.10 24.39
C VAL A 791 -7.43 36.51 24.80
N MET A 792 -7.56 36.74 26.12
CA MET A 792 -7.74 38.07 26.71
C MET A 792 -6.77 38.23 27.87
N SER A 793 -5.93 39.25 27.84
CA SER A 793 -5.17 39.72 29.00
C SER A 793 -6.14 40.27 30.05
N GLU A 794 -5.94 39.94 31.32
CA GLU A 794 -6.53 40.72 32.42
C GLU A 794 -6.03 42.18 32.44
#